data_AF-A0AAU9MT05-F1
#
_entry.id   AF-A0AAU9MT05-F1
#
_cell.length_a   1.000
_cell.length_b   1.000
_cell.length_c   1.000
_cell.angle_alpha   90.00
_cell.angle_beta   90.00
_cell.angle_gamma   90.00
#
_symmetry.space_group_name_H-M   'P 1'
#
loop_
_entity.id
_entity.type
_entity.pdbx_description
1 polymer ?
#
loop_
_entity_poly.entity_id
_entity_poly.type
_entity_poly.pdbx_seq_one_letter_code
_entity_poly.pdbx_strand_id
1 'polypeptide(L)'
;MNEKGITGSCMIIGLLMWRIQREEQVKTDKFELLNKLKNAETEIKELKRRRVEDAKANEKVVSMFAAHEQRWLMERKKLTQQIRALLHELRVINTKSKENVSRLCGQLEEKEKLLEEEKDKRREQEESVKKAEKINEELRETLKREAQEHSKEIWKHKSAFIELVSTQRQLEAEMGRAVRQMEAEKQEVNGVLEQKEQYVLMTQKLSMELIKTRKDLEQKDKILSAMLRKFKLDTAEKKMLLKEVKMSKSKTVPESRHERYSLRSMLSRHHKSKPEQLELKEEQCTASPFSQQSIITEGSQEFDLAANIGELEGWVQCETEKYISVVEQRHEVEVNAFAEQLRLKDEKLEAFRWHSMSMDIEMKRLHSHIEGLDHDLTNLKQQNHKLESLLFNRESELHALKSELQLNTPKSQKEKDEEQEVPSKAMVLAVQSPDKDFEDKKDVVSVGEECSRKKDIVSGENISSSSSWKMDLHALGVFYKIKRLKQQLLMFERLTGKQESCENREYDDKRKLYSLVSLVNKQVSRYQSLQEKANDICKRMYENDGDAGSGVKTKKLEHFLEETFQLQRYIVATGQKLIEIQSKIASGFVGGVNDGFDMKKFGDCVRSLFREVQRGLEVRISRIIGDLEAPLAWDGMIHHPTT
;
A
#
# COMPACT_ATOMS: atom_id res chain seq x y z
N MET A 1 -75.18 -110.16 130.44
CA MET A 1 -75.46 -110.56 129.03
C MET A 1 -76.31 -109.46 128.42
N ASN A 2 -75.94 -108.71 127.38
CA ASN A 2 -74.77 -108.82 126.49
C ASN A 2 -74.22 -107.43 126.08
N GLU A 3 -73.07 -107.02 126.62
CA GLU A 3 -72.39 -105.78 126.19
C GLU A 3 -71.95 -105.82 124.71
N LYS A 4 -71.60 -107.01 124.22
CA LYS A 4 -71.13 -107.26 122.84
C LYS A 4 -72.09 -106.78 121.75
N GLY A 5 -73.38 -106.59 122.04
CA GLY A 5 -74.34 -106.01 121.10
C GLY A 5 -74.16 -104.50 120.91
N ILE A 6 -73.92 -103.76 122.01
CA ILE A 6 -73.83 -102.30 122.01
C ILE A 6 -72.54 -101.85 121.29
N THR A 7 -71.43 -102.57 121.49
CA THR A 7 -70.16 -102.29 120.80
C THR A 7 -70.31 -102.39 119.29
N GLY A 8 -71.05 -103.40 118.80
CA GLY A 8 -71.36 -103.55 117.38
C GLY A 8 -72.24 -102.41 116.84
N SER A 9 -73.27 -102.00 117.58
CA SER A 9 -74.13 -100.88 117.21
C SER A 9 -73.36 -99.55 117.07
N CYS A 10 -72.45 -99.24 118.00
CA CYS A 10 -71.62 -98.03 117.90
C CYS A 10 -70.66 -98.06 116.71
N MET A 11 -70.08 -99.21 116.38
CA MET A 11 -69.25 -99.37 115.18
C MET A 11 -70.06 -99.15 113.89
N ILE A 12 -71.29 -99.67 113.83
CA ILE A 12 -72.20 -99.47 112.69
C ILE A 12 -72.58 -97.98 112.54
N ILE A 13 -72.92 -97.29 113.64
CA ILE A 13 -73.25 -95.85 113.61
C ILE A 13 -72.05 -95.01 113.18
N GLY A 14 -70.84 -95.31 113.69
CA GLY A 14 -69.61 -94.64 113.25
C GLY A 14 -69.33 -94.82 111.76
N LEU A 15 -69.51 -96.04 111.23
CA LEU A 15 -69.38 -96.32 109.80
C LEU A 15 -70.46 -95.62 108.94
N LEU A 16 -71.68 -95.44 109.48
CA LEU A 16 -72.75 -94.70 108.81
C LEU A 16 -72.47 -93.18 108.79
N MET A 17 -72.08 -92.58 109.92
CA MET A 17 -71.69 -91.16 109.96
C MET A 17 -70.49 -90.87 109.04
N TRP A 18 -69.47 -91.73 109.08
CA TRP A 18 -68.30 -91.63 108.20
C TRP A 18 -68.68 -91.80 106.72
N ARG A 19 -69.64 -92.67 106.40
CA ARG A 19 -70.21 -92.78 105.04
C ARG A 19 -70.91 -91.48 104.63
N ILE A 20 -71.75 -90.91 105.49
CA ILE A 20 -72.50 -89.67 105.21
C ILE A 20 -71.55 -88.49 105.01
N GLN A 21 -70.61 -88.26 105.94
CA GLN A 21 -69.62 -87.18 105.84
C GLN A 21 -68.74 -87.32 104.58
N ARG A 22 -68.34 -88.54 104.25
CA ARG A 22 -67.63 -88.85 102.99
C ARG A 22 -68.50 -88.54 101.78
N GLU A 23 -69.77 -88.90 101.80
CA GLU A 23 -70.69 -88.67 100.68
C GLU A 23 -70.97 -87.18 100.47
N GLU A 24 -71.03 -86.39 101.54
CA GLU A 24 -71.18 -84.93 101.49
C GLU A 24 -69.91 -84.21 101.05
N GLN A 25 -68.73 -84.65 101.52
CA GLN A 25 -67.45 -84.17 101.00
C GLN A 25 -67.33 -84.48 99.51
N VAL A 26 -67.62 -85.73 99.09
CA VAL A 26 -67.60 -86.14 97.68
C VAL A 26 -68.62 -85.36 96.83
N LYS A 27 -69.78 -84.96 97.37
CA LYS A 27 -70.73 -84.05 96.68
C LYS A 27 -70.14 -82.64 96.51
N THR A 28 -69.45 -82.13 97.53
CA THR A 28 -68.83 -80.79 97.53
C THR A 28 -67.63 -80.74 96.57
N ASP A 29 -66.71 -81.70 96.68
CA ASP A 29 -65.56 -81.85 95.77
C ASP A 29 -66.03 -82.03 94.33
N LYS A 30 -67.09 -82.82 94.10
CA LYS A 30 -67.72 -83.00 92.78
C LYS A 30 -68.33 -81.70 92.25
N PHE A 31 -68.92 -80.86 93.09
CA PHE A 31 -69.45 -79.56 92.68
C PHE A 31 -68.31 -78.59 92.31
N GLU A 32 -67.24 -78.55 93.09
CA GLU A 32 -66.06 -77.73 92.77
C GLU A 32 -65.38 -78.21 91.48
N LEU A 33 -65.23 -79.53 91.29
CA LEU A 33 -64.74 -80.15 90.05
C LEU A 33 -65.63 -79.82 88.85
N LEU A 34 -66.96 -79.86 88.99
CA LEU A 34 -67.90 -79.47 87.94
C LEU A 34 -67.78 -77.98 87.60
N ASN A 35 -67.56 -77.11 88.59
CA ASN A 35 -67.37 -75.69 88.34
C ASN A 35 -66.01 -75.39 87.67
N LYS A 36 -64.94 -76.06 88.10
CA LYS A 36 -63.61 -76.01 87.45
C LYS A 36 -63.68 -76.52 86.01
N LEU A 37 -64.37 -77.63 85.76
CA LEU A 37 -64.60 -78.18 84.42
C LEU A 37 -65.38 -77.20 83.53
N LYS A 38 -66.47 -76.61 84.04
CA LYS A 38 -67.27 -75.60 83.34
C LYS A 38 -66.45 -74.35 82.98
N ASN A 39 -65.61 -73.88 83.90
CA ASN A 39 -64.73 -72.74 83.66
C ASN A 39 -63.68 -73.07 82.58
N ALA A 40 -63.00 -74.22 82.69
CA ALA A 40 -62.06 -74.71 81.69
C ALA A 40 -62.73 -74.89 80.31
N GLU A 41 -63.98 -75.37 80.26
CA GLU A 41 -64.76 -75.42 79.02
C GLU A 41 -65.00 -74.04 78.41
N THR A 42 -65.31 -73.02 79.22
CA THR A 42 -65.49 -71.64 78.71
C THR A 42 -64.18 -71.04 78.23
N GLU A 43 -63.07 -71.29 78.92
CA GLU A 43 -61.74 -70.86 78.49
C GLU A 43 -61.32 -71.57 77.19
N ILE A 44 -61.56 -72.88 77.06
CA ILE A 44 -61.31 -73.64 75.82
C ILE A 44 -62.17 -73.11 74.66
N LYS A 45 -63.41 -72.66 74.91
CA LYS A 45 -64.28 -72.03 73.90
C LYS A 45 -63.72 -70.66 73.48
N GLU A 46 -63.26 -69.84 74.41
CA GLU A 46 -62.63 -68.54 74.14
C GLU A 46 -61.27 -68.68 73.40
N LEU A 47 -60.41 -69.62 73.81
CA LEU A 47 -59.15 -69.94 73.13
C LEU A 47 -59.34 -70.59 71.75
N LYS A 48 -60.52 -71.17 71.48
CA LYS A 48 -60.93 -71.57 70.12
C LYS A 48 -61.39 -70.37 69.30
N ARG A 49 -62.18 -69.44 69.89
CA ARG A 49 -62.61 -68.19 69.23
C ARG A 49 -61.41 -67.35 68.79
N ARG A 50 -60.46 -67.07 69.70
CA ARG A 50 -59.24 -66.30 69.40
C ARG A 50 -58.44 -66.91 68.26
N ARG A 51 -58.17 -68.23 68.29
CA ARG A 51 -57.46 -68.90 67.17
C ARG A 51 -58.15 -68.80 65.81
N VAL A 52 -59.48 -68.70 65.77
CA VAL A 52 -60.22 -68.47 64.51
C VAL A 52 -60.09 -67.01 64.05
N GLU A 53 -60.01 -66.06 64.97
CA GLU A 53 -59.76 -64.64 64.67
C GLU A 53 -58.30 -64.39 64.26
N ASP A 54 -57.33 -65.01 64.94
CA ASP A 54 -55.91 -65.03 64.57
C ASP A 54 -55.71 -65.63 63.18
N ALA A 55 -56.40 -66.74 62.86
CA ALA A 55 -56.36 -67.35 61.53
C ALA A 55 -56.86 -66.38 60.44
N LYS A 56 -57.96 -65.67 60.67
CA LYS A 56 -58.49 -64.64 59.76
C LYS A 56 -57.57 -63.42 59.64
N ALA A 57 -56.92 -63.02 60.73
CA ALA A 57 -55.94 -61.94 60.73
C ALA A 57 -54.71 -62.33 59.90
N ASN A 58 -54.21 -63.54 60.08
CA ASN A 58 -53.09 -64.10 59.31
C ASN A 58 -53.45 -64.28 57.83
N GLU A 59 -54.65 -64.77 57.50
CA GLU A 59 -55.18 -64.84 56.13
C GLU A 59 -55.18 -63.44 55.47
N LYS A 60 -55.69 -62.42 56.18
CA LYS A 60 -55.66 -61.04 55.72
C LYS A 60 -54.23 -60.54 55.46
N VAL A 61 -53.30 -60.80 56.38
CA VAL A 61 -51.87 -60.43 56.22
C VAL A 61 -51.24 -61.13 55.01
N VAL A 62 -51.48 -62.43 54.83
CA VAL A 62 -51.01 -63.18 53.65
C VAL A 62 -51.59 -62.62 52.36
N SER A 63 -52.89 -62.29 52.32
CA SER A 63 -53.50 -61.67 51.13
C SER A 63 -52.91 -60.29 50.82
N MET A 64 -52.55 -59.50 51.83
CA MET A 64 -51.88 -58.22 51.66
C MET A 64 -50.46 -58.38 51.10
N PHE A 65 -49.68 -59.36 51.57
CA PHE A 65 -48.36 -59.68 51.03
C PHE A 65 -48.46 -60.18 49.58
N ALA A 66 -49.37 -61.11 49.27
CA ALA A 66 -49.59 -61.58 47.90
C ALA A 66 -50.00 -60.44 46.96
N ALA A 67 -50.92 -59.57 47.39
CA ALA A 67 -51.33 -58.39 46.62
C ALA A 67 -50.20 -57.35 46.46
N HIS A 68 -49.26 -57.26 47.40
CA HIS A 68 -48.06 -56.43 47.26
C HIS A 68 -47.07 -57.05 46.26
N GLU A 69 -46.81 -58.36 46.37
CA GLU A 69 -45.94 -59.09 45.45
C GLU A 69 -46.43 -59.03 44.00
N GLN A 70 -47.73 -59.22 43.75
CA GLN A 70 -48.28 -59.12 42.40
C GLN A 70 -48.18 -57.69 41.83
N ARG A 71 -48.37 -56.65 42.65
CA ARG A 71 -48.14 -55.25 42.24
C ARG A 71 -46.67 -55.00 41.89
N TRP A 72 -45.73 -55.49 42.71
CA TRP A 72 -44.30 -55.43 42.45
C TRP A 72 -43.90 -56.18 41.16
N LEU A 73 -44.44 -57.39 40.94
CA LEU A 73 -44.21 -58.17 39.73
C LEU A 73 -44.74 -57.48 38.46
N MET A 74 -45.88 -56.80 38.54
CA MET A 74 -46.44 -56.03 37.43
C MET A 74 -45.64 -54.76 37.14
N GLU A 75 -45.23 -54.00 38.15
CA GLU A 75 -44.39 -52.82 37.94
C GLU A 75 -43.00 -53.21 37.43
N ARG A 76 -42.41 -54.30 37.93
CA ARG A 76 -41.15 -54.86 37.39
C ARG A 76 -41.27 -55.25 35.92
N LYS A 77 -42.40 -55.85 35.49
CA LYS A 77 -42.67 -56.14 34.06
C LYS A 77 -42.77 -54.84 33.24
N LYS A 78 -43.52 -53.85 33.73
CA LYS A 78 -43.71 -52.53 33.09
C LYS A 78 -42.38 -51.79 32.91
N LEU A 79 -41.57 -51.67 33.96
CA LEU A 79 -40.22 -51.08 33.90
C LEU A 79 -39.31 -51.86 32.93
N THR A 80 -39.35 -53.20 32.96
CA THR A 80 -38.58 -54.03 32.01
C THR A 80 -38.99 -53.77 30.55
N GLN A 81 -40.27 -53.53 30.29
CA GLN A 81 -40.78 -53.21 28.95
C GLN A 81 -40.37 -51.79 28.52
N GLN A 82 -40.43 -50.80 29.42
CA GLN A 82 -39.96 -49.44 29.16
C GLN A 82 -38.46 -49.40 28.86
N ILE A 83 -37.63 -50.10 29.65
CA ILE A 83 -36.19 -50.22 29.40
C ILE A 83 -35.92 -50.85 28.02
N ARG A 84 -36.69 -51.87 27.61
CA ARG A 84 -36.56 -52.47 26.27
C ARG A 84 -36.94 -51.52 25.14
N ALA A 85 -37.96 -50.68 25.32
CA ALA A 85 -38.36 -49.66 24.34
C ALA A 85 -37.27 -48.59 24.18
N LEU A 86 -36.78 -48.02 25.28
CA LEU A 86 -35.69 -47.04 25.27
C LEU A 86 -34.40 -47.64 24.66
N LEU A 87 -34.05 -48.89 24.98
CA LEU A 87 -32.93 -49.60 24.36
C LEU A 87 -33.14 -49.94 22.87
N HIS A 88 -34.37 -49.90 22.36
CA HIS A 88 -34.66 -50.02 20.93
C HIS A 88 -34.54 -48.65 20.24
N GLU A 89 -35.13 -47.61 20.83
CA GLU A 89 -35.04 -46.22 20.35
C GLU A 89 -33.58 -45.75 20.27
N LEU A 90 -32.78 -45.97 21.32
CA LEU A 90 -31.34 -45.68 21.32
C LEU A 90 -30.58 -46.43 20.23
N ARG A 91 -31.00 -47.65 19.88
CA ARG A 91 -30.41 -48.40 18.75
C ARG A 91 -30.77 -47.77 17.40
N VAL A 92 -32.02 -47.39 17.18
CA VAL A 92 -32.49 -46.72 15.95
C VAL A 92 -31.84 -45.32 15.80
N ILE A 93 -31.65 -44.59 16.90
CA ILE A 93 -30.92 -43.31 16.90
C ILE A 93 -29.45 -43.54 16.53
N ASN A 94 -28.81 -44.59 17.08
CA ASN A 94 -27.42 -44.93 16.79
C ASN A 94 -27.21 -45.37 15.32
N THR A 95 -28.11 -46.18 14.73
CA THR A 95 -27.99 -46.55 13.30
C THR A 95 -28.17 -45.31 12.41
N LYS A 96 -29.21 -44.50 12.64
CA LYS A 96 -29.42 -43.23 11.91
C LYS A 96 -28.23 -42.27 12.07
N SER A 97 -27.60 -42.23 13.24
CA SER A 97 -26.40 -41.43 13.47
C SER A 97 -25.21 -41.95 12.65
N LYS A 98 -25.02 -43.27 12.54
CA LYS A 98 -23.98 -43.88 11.70
C LYS A 98 -24.23 -43.68 10.21
N GLU A 99 -25.48 -43.81 9.77
CA GLU A 99 -25.93 -43.54 8.39
C GLU A 99 -25.66 -42.07 8.01
N ASN A 100 -26.02 -41.12 8.89
CA ASN A 100 -25.75 -39.70 8.70
C ASN A 100 -24.24 -39.40 8.67
N VAL A 101 -23.44 -40.00 9.54
CA VAL A 101 -21.97 -39.86 9.53
C VAL A 101 -21.38 -40.42 8.24
N SER A 102 -21.79 -41.61 7.81
CA SER A 102 -21.33 -42.24 6.55
C SER A 102 -21.63 -41.36 5.32
N ARG A 103 -22.83 -40.78 5.26
CA ARG A 103 -23.20 -39.82 4.19
C ARG A 103 -22.32 -38.56 4.22
N LEU A 104 -22.05 -38.01 5.41
CA LEU A 104 -21.18 -36.84 5.55
C LEU A 104 -19.71 -37.15 5.21
N CYS A 105 -19.21 -38.35 5.53
CA CYS A 105 -17.89 -38.81 5.11
C CYS A 105 -17.78 -38.90 3.59
N GLY A 106 -18.75 -39.52 2.90
CA GLY A 106 -18.77 -39.57 1.43
C GLY A 106 -18.79 -38.18 0.79
N GLN A 107 -19.61 -37.26 1.31
CA GLN A 107 -19.63 -35.86 0.86
C GLN A 107 -18.32 -35.09 1.15
N LEU A 108 -17.55 -35.50 2.15
CA LEU A 108 -16.23 -34.94 2.44
C LEU A 108 -15.19 -35.47 1.45
N GLU A 109 -15.16 -36.78 1.19
CA GLU A 109 -14.27 -37.40 0.19
C GLU A 109 -14.53 -36.88 -1.23
N GLU A 110 -15.79 -36.64 -1.62
CA GLU A 110 -16.14 -36.01 -2.89
C GLU A 110 -15.60 -34.58 -2.98
N LYS A 111 -15.73 -33.80 -1.90
CA LYS A 111 -15.18 -32.42 -1.84
C LYS A 111 -13.66 -32.39 -1.79
N GLU A 112 -13.01 -33.39 -1.19
CA GLU A 112 -11.55 -33.50 -1.18
C GLU A 112 -11.00 -33.81 -2.58
N LYS A 113 -11.66 -34.68 -3.35
CA LYS A 113 -11.34 -34.96 -4.76
C LYS A 113 -11.50 -33.70 -5.62
N LEU A 114 -12.65 -33.03 -5.53
CA LEU A 114 -12.89 -31.76 -6.23
C LEU A 114 -11.88 -30.66 -5.84
N LEU A 115 -11.44 -30.64 -4.58
CA LEU A 115 -10.43 -29.70 -4.09
C LEU A 115 -9.03 -29.99 -4.64
N GLU A 116 -8.65 -31.26 -4.87
CA GLU A 116 -7.37 -31.59 -5.53
C GLU A 116 -7.44 -31.31 -7.05
N GLU A 117 -8.54 -31.63 -7.73
CA GLU A 117 -8.76 -31.21 -9.13
C GLU A 117 -8.65 -29.68 -9.29
N GLU A 118 -9.18 -28.91 -8.34
CA GLU A 118 -9.05 -27.46 -8.30
C GLU A 118 -7.64 -26.98 -7.91
N LYS A 119 -6.79 -27.81 -7.26
CA LYS A 119 -5.36 -27.53 -7.10
C LYS A 119 -4.61 -27.78 -8.40
N ASP A 120 -4.90 -28.86 -9.12
CA ASP A 120 -4.25 -29.15 -10.41
C ASP A 120 -4.54 -28.08 -11.47
N LYS A 121 -5.80 -27.66 -11.64
CA LYS A 121 -6.15 -26.54 -12.53
C LYS A 121 -5.42 -25.25 -12.16
N ARG A 122 -5.15 -25.01 -10.86
CA ARG A 122 -4.35 -23.86 -10.40
C ARG A 122 -2.86 -24.03 -10.69
N ARG A 123 -2.30 -25.26 -10.58
CA ARG A 123 -0.93 -25.58 -11.01
C ARG A 123 -0.75 -25.29 -12.51
N GLU A 124 -1.68 -25.76 -13.35
CA GLU A 124 -1.67 -25.51 -14.80
C GLU A 124 -1.80 -24.02 -15.15
N GLN A 125 -2.71 -23.30 -14.48
CA GLN A 125 -2.88 -21.85 -14.65
C GLN A 125 -1.61 -21.08 -14.23
N GLU A 126 -1.03 -21.40 -13.07
CA GLU A 126 0.21 -20.78 -12.58
C GLU A 126 1.39 -21.01 -13.56
N GLU A 127 1.49 -22.20 -14.16
CA GLU A 127 2.44 -22.46 -15.24
C GLU A 127 2.18 -21.63 -16.50
N SER A 128 0.92 -21.48 -16.91
CA SER A 128 0.57 -20.66 -18.09
C SER A 128 0.91 -19.19 -17.87
N VAL A 129 0.69 -18.67 -16.65
CA VAL A 129 1.05 -17.31 -16.25
C VAL A 129 2.57 -17.13 -16.30
N LYS A 130 3.36 -18.04 -15.71
CA LYS A 130 4.84 -17.98 -15.77
C LYS A 130 5.38 -18.00 -17.21
N LYS A 131 4.74 -18.76 -18.10
CA LYS A 131 5.08 -18.79 -19.55
C LYS A 131 4.79 -17.44 -20.21
N ALA A 132 3.65 -16.82 -19.91
CA ALA A 132 3.29 -15.48 -20.40
C ALA A 132 4.17 -14.36 -19.81
N GLU A 133 4.51 -14.42 -18.52
CA GLU A 133 5.42 -13.48 -17.85
C GLU A 133 6.81 -13.49 -18.49
N LYS A 134 7.36 -14.68 -18.78
CA LYS A 134 8.65 -14.82 -19.47
C LYS A 134 8.63 -14.18 -20.86
N ILE A 135 7.59 -14.39 -21.65
CA ILE A 135 7.42 -13.78 -22.98
C ILE A 135 7.31 -12.25 -22.85
N ASN A 136 6.60 -11.74 -21.84
CA ASN A 136 6.45 -10.30 -21.61
C ASN A 136 7.77 -9.64 -21.17
N GLU A 137 8.61 -10.32 -20.37
CA GLU A 137 9.95 -9.83 -20.04
C GLU A 137 10.89 -9.86 -21.26
N GLU A 138 10.82 -10.90 -22.09
CA GLU A 138 11.59 -10.98 -23.35
C GLU A 138 11.23 -9.84 -24.31
N LEU A 139 9.94 -9.52 -24.46
CA LEU A 139 9.45 -8.36 -25.24
C LEU A 139 9.83 -7.02 -24.60
N ARG A 140 9.91 -6.94 -23.27
CA ARG A 140 10.41 -5.74 -22.58
C ARG A 140 11.89 -5.51 -22.86
N GLU A 141 12.69 -6.58 -22.89
CA GLU A 141 14.11 -6.50 -23.21
C GLU A 141 14.41 -6.29 -24.70
N THR A 142 13.55 -6.69 -25.64
CA THR A 142 13.68 -6.26 -27.06
C THR A 142 13.43 -4.75 -27.17
N LEU A 143 12.32 -4.27 -26.62
CA LEU A 143 11.94 -2.84 -26.69
C LEU A 143 13.00 -1.93 -26.03
N LYS A 144 13.58 -2.35 -24.89
CA LYS A 144 14.72 -1.65 -24.26
C LYS A 144 15.95 -1.59 -25.16
N ARG A 145 16.30 -2.68 -25.84
CA ARG A 145 17.45 -2.74 -26.76
C ARG A 145 17.24 -1.86 -27.99
N GLU A 146 16.08 -1.96 -28.62
CA GLU A 146 15.68 -1.13 -29.75
C GLU A 146 15.72 0.37 -29.39
N ALA A 147 15.15 0.76 -28.24
CA ALA A 147 15.21 2.14 -27.76
C ALA A 147 16.65 2.62 -27.50
N GLN A 148 17.53 1.76 -26.97
CA GLN A 148 18.95 2.08 -26.83
C GLN A 148 19.68 2.19 -28.17
N GLU A 149 19.34 1.37 -29.16
CA GLU A 149 19.93 1.43 -30.50
C GLU A 149 19.49 2.69 -31.26
N HIS A 150 18.20 3.04 -31.23
CA HIS A 150 17.72 4.32 -31.74
C HIS A 150 18.40 5.51 -31.04
N SER A 151 18.58 5.46 -29.71
CA SER A 151 19.32 6.50 -28.97
C SER A 151 20.80 6.59 -29.37
N LYS A 152 21.46 5.48 -29.69
CA LYS A 152 22.84 5.46 -30.19
C LYS A 152 22.91 6.06 -31.60
N GLU A 153 21.97 5.74 -32.48
CA GLU A 153 21.95 6.26 -33.85
C GLU A 153 21.68 7.78 -33.89
N ILE A 154 20.74 8.26 -33.08
CA ILE A 154 20.49 9.70 -32.89
C ILE A 154 21.76 10.41 -32.39
N TRP A 155 22.53 9.77 -31.50
CA TRP A 155 23.79 10.34 -31.00
C TRP A 155 24.89 10.39 -32.08
N LYS A 156 25.04 9.34 -32.91
CA LYS A 156 25.93 9.36 -34.09
C LYS A 156 25.54 10.48 -35.06
N HIS A 157 24.25 10.59 -35.42
CA HIS A 157 23.75 11.65 -36.29
C HIS A 157 24.03 13.04 -35.71
N LYS A 158 23.89 13.22 -34.39
CA LYS A 158 24.24 14.47 -33.71
C LYS A 158 25.74 14.78 -33.78
N SER A 159 26.62 13.78 -33.63
CA SER A 159 28.09 13.96 -33.79
C SER A 159 28.44 14.37 -35.22
N ALA A 160 27.96 13.61 -36.22
CA ALA A 160 28.20 13.88 -37.63
C ALA A 160 27.67 15.27 -38.06
N PHE A 161 26.54 15.72 -37.50
CA PHE A 161 26.04 17.08 -37.72
C PHE A 161 26.94 18.16 -37.10
N ILE A 162 27.47 17.94 -35.89
CA ILE A 162 28.43 18.85 -35.25
C ILE A 162 29.73 18.94 -36.08
N GLU A 163 30.23 17.81 -36.56
CA GLU A 163 31.40 17.74 -37.44
C GLU A 163 31.15 18.48 -38.78
N LEU A 164 29.99 18.28 -39.40
CA LEU A 164 29.60 18.98 -40.63
C LEU A 164 29.45 20.50 -40.43
N VAL A 165 28.85 20.94 -39.33
CA VAL A 165 28.76 22.38 -38.98
C VAL A 165 30.15 22.95 -38.70
N SER A 166 31.05 22.21 -38.05
CA SER A 166 32.41 22.66 -37.79
C SER A 166 33.26 22.80 -39.06
N THR A 167 33.12 21.88 -40.01
CA THR A 167 33.83 21.93 -41.30
C THR A 167 33.27 23.03 -42.21
N GLN A 168 31.94 23.20 -42.26
CA GLN A 168 31.30 24.37 -42.89
C GLN A 168 31.83 25.68 -42.30
N ARG A 169 31.93 25.79 -40.97
CA ARG A 169 32.44 26.99 -40.29
C ARG A 169 33.92 27.28 -40.59
N GLN A 170 34.74 26.24 -40.77
CA GLN A 170 36.12 26.38 -41.20
C GLN A 170 36.22 26.87 -42.65
N LEU A 171 35.41 26.31 -43.57
CA LEU A 171 35.37 26.71 -44.97
C LEU A 171 34.89 28.16 -45.14
N GLU A 172 33.86 28.59 -44.40
CA GLU A 172 33.45 29.99 -44.31
C GLU A 172 34.61 30.90 -43.88
N ALA A 173 35.37 30.50 -42.87
CA ALA A 173 36.52 31.26 -42.38
C ALA A 173 37.67 31.27 -43.39
N GLU A 174 37.84 30.24 -44.22
CA GLU A 174 38.84 30.16 -45.29
C GLU A 174 38.48 31.00 -46.50
N MET A 175 37.24 30.90 -47.00
CA MET A 175 36.68 31.82 -48.00
C MET A 175 36.79 33.26 -47.53
N GLY A 176 36.43 33.54 -46.26
CA GLY A 176 36.55 34.84 -45.64
C GLY A 176 38.00 35.32 -45.43
N ARG A 177 39.02 34.47 -45.56
CA ARG A 177 40.44 34.86 -45.67
C ARG A 177 40.81 35.15 -47.13
N ALA A 178 40.46 34.25 -48.05
CA ALA A 178 40.75 34.38 -49.48
C ALA A 178 40.12 35.64 -50.11
N VAL A 179 38.89 36.00 -49.74
CA VAL A 179 38.23 37.23 -50.21
C VAL A 179 38.98 38.48 -49.75
N ARG A 180 39.46 38.53 -48.50
CA ARG A 180 40.26 39.67 -48.00
C ARG A 180 41.62 39.78 -48.69
N GLN A 181 42.26 38.64 -49.00
CA GLN A 181 43.50 38.62 -49.77
C GLN A 181 43.28 39.16 -51.19
N MET A 182 42.24 38.70 -51.88
CA MET A 182 41.85 39.19 -53.21
C MET A 182 41.50 40.69 -53.21
N GLU A 183 40.79 41.17 -52.18
CA GLU A 183 40.45 42.59 -52.03
C GLU A 183 41.72 43.45 -51.84
N ALA A 184 42.72 42.96 -51.10
CA ALA A 184 44.00 43.65 -50.92
C ALA A 184 44.84 43.68 -52.21
N GLU A 185 44.97 42.55 -52.91
CA GLU A 185 45.67 42.48 -54.21
C GLU A 185 45.00 43.37 -55.27
N LYS A 186 43.66 43.44 -55.27
CA LYS A 186 42.86 44.36 -56.09
C LYS A 186 43.13 45.83 -55.75
N GLN A 187 43.28 46.18 -54.47
CA GLN A 187 43.63 47.54 -54.04
C GLN A 187 45.07 47.92 -54.48
N GLU A 188 46.03 46.99 -54.37
CA GLU A 188 47.39 47.18 -54.87
C GLU A 188 47.42 47.39 -56.39
N VAL A 189 46.72 46.55 -57.16
CA VAL A 189 46.60 46.68 -58.62
C VAL A 189 45.95 48.01 -59.03
N ASN A 190 44.95 48.50 -58.29
CA ASN A 190 44.37 49.82 -58.52
C ASN A 190 45.38 50.94 -58.27
N GLY A 191 46.16 50.88 -57.18
CA GLY A 191 47.22 51.86 -56.90
C GLY A 191 48.32 51.87 -57.98
N VAL A 192 48.71 50.70 -58.50
CA VAL A 192 49.63 50.57 -59.64
C VAL A 192 49.03 51.13 -60.93
N LEU A 193 47.72 50.98 -61.13
CA LEU A 193 47.00 51.57 -62.28
C LEU A 193 46.98 53.10 -62.22
N GLU A 194 46.69 53.69 -61.05
CA GLU A 194 46.73 55.14 -60.83
C GLU A 194 48.14 55.71 -61.07
N GLN A 195 49.18 55.05 -60.55
CA GLN A 195 50.57 55.43 -60.83
C GLN A 195 50.88 55.35 -62.33
N LYS A 196 50.46 54.28 -63.01
CA LYS A 196 50.63 54.13 -64.46
C LYS A 196 49.92 55.23 -65.24
N GLU A 197 48.72 55.66 -64.83
CA GLU A 197 48.01 56.77 -65.46
C GLU A 197 48.76 58.10 -65.27
N GLN A 198 49.32 58.36 -64.08
CA GLN A 198 50.20 59.52 -63.84
C GLN A 198 51.45 59.50 -64.74
N TYR A 199 52.11 58.34 -64.90
CA TYR A 199 53.24 58.19 -65.83
C TYR A 199 52.84 58.36 -67.30
N VAL A 200 51.65 57.92 -67.70
CA VAL A 200 51.11 58.15 -69.05
C VAL A 200 50.83 59.64 -69.28
N LEU A 201 50.22 60.35 -68.34
CA LEU A 201 50.00 61.80 -68.41
C LEU A 201 51.33 62.58 -68.48
N MET A 202 52.33 62.18 -67.69
CA MET A 202 53.69 62.74 -67.77
C MET A 202 54.31 62.50 -69.16
N THR A 203 54.18 61.30 -69.72
CA THR A 203 54.67 60.94 -71.06
C THR A 203 53.95 61.73 -72.15
N GLN A 204 52.64 61.91 -72.04
CA GLN A 204 51.86 62.75 -72.95
C GLN A 204 52.32 64.21 -72.89
N LYS A 205 52.54 64.77 -71.69
CA LYS A 205 53.08 66.13 -71.53
C LYS A 205 54.46 66.29 -72.17
N LEU A 206 55.39 65.37 -71.91
CA LEU A 206 56.73 65.38 -72.50
C LEU A 206 56.70 65.24 -74.03
N SER A 207 55.83 64.39 -74.58
CA SER A 207 55.67 64.28 -76.04
C SER A 207 55.03 65.54 -76.66
N MET A 208 54.14 66.23 -75.96
CA MET A 208 53.60 67.54 -76.36
C MET A 208 54.72 68.60 -76.45
N GLU A 209 55.64 68.62 -75.48
CA GLU A 209 56.80 69.52 -75.45
C GLU A 209 57.84 69.15 -76.54
N LEU A 210 58.03 67.86 -76.85
CA LEU A 210 58.83 67.40 -77.99
C LEU A 210 58.22 67.81 -79.34
N ILE A 211 56.90 67.70 -79.50
CA ILE A 211 56.20 68.17 -80.71
C ILE A 211 56.32 69.69 -80.86
N LYS A 212 56.26 70.45 -79.77
CA LYS A 212 56.46 71.90 -79.77
C LYS A 212 57.89 72.26 -80.18
N THR A 213 58.91 71.71 -79.53
CA THR A 213 60.31 71.98 -79.86
C THR A 213 60.68 71.53 -81.29
N ARG A 214 60.08 70.45 -81.80
CA ARG A 214 60.19 70.04 -83.21
C ARG A 214 59.58 71.08 -84.16
N LYS A 215 58.41 71.65 -83.84
CA LYS A 215 57.80 72.74 -84.63
C LYS A 215 58.66 74.01 -84.59
N ASP A 216 59.22 74.37 -83.43
CA ASP A 216 60.11 75.52 -83.28
C ASP A 216 61.41 75.33 -84.09
N LEU A 217 61.93 74.10 -84.17
CA LEU A 217 63.06 73.74 -85.04
C LEU A 217 62.69 73.82 -86.52
N GLU A 218 61.52 73.33 -86.91
CA GLU A 218 61.01 73.40 -88.29
C GLU A 218 60.74 74.85 -88.74
N GLN A 219 60.33 75.74 -87.83
CA GLN A 219 60.27 77.18 -88.09
C GLN A 219 61.68 77.77 -88.31
N LYS A 220 62.66 77.41 -87.48
CA LYS A 220 64.07 77.83 -87.66
C LYS A 220 64.64 77.33 -88.99
N ASP A 221 64.35 76.10 -89.39
CA ASP A 221 64.76 75.58 -90.70
C ASP A 221 64.08 76.32 -91.87
N LYS A 222 62.78 76.64 -91.76
CA LYS A 222 62.08 77.49 -92.75
C LYS A 222 62.70 78.89 -92.84
N ILE A 223 63.12 79.48 -91.72
CA ILE A 223 63.85 80.75 -91.68
C ILE A 223 65.23 80.62 -92.35
N LEU A 224 66.02 79.59 -92.03
CA LEU A 224 67.31 79.31 -92.66
C LEU A 224 67.18 79.05 -94.16
N SER A 225 66.17 78.28 -94.58
CA SER A 225 65.83 78.01 -95.97
C SER A 225 65.36 79.26 -96.74
N ALA A 226 64.67 80.19 -96.08
CA ALA A 226 64.33 81.50 -96.64
C ALA A 226 65.57 82.39 -96.75
N MET A 227 66.44 82.39 -95.72
CA MET A 227 67.71 83.13 -95.70
C MET A 227 68.68 82.64 -96.79
N LEU A 228 68.76 81.33 -97.03
CA LEU A 228 69.52 80.71 -98.12
C LEU A 228 68.93 81.03 -99.50
N ARG A 229 67.60 81.10 -99.64
CA ARG A 229 66.95 81.54 -100.88
C ARG A 229 67.19 83.03 -101.14
N LYS A 230 67.13 83.87 -100.10
CA LYS A 230 67.52 85.28 -100.19
C LYS A 230 68.99 85.41 -100.62
N PHE A 231 69.92 84.75 -99.94
CA PHE A 231 71.34 84.78 -100.30
C PHE A 231 71.61 84.33 -101.75
N LYS A 232 70.86 83.35 -102.27
CA LYS A 232 70.91 82.94 -103.68
C LYS A 232 70.36 84.03 -104.63
N LEU A 233 69.30 84.74 -104.25
CA LEU A 233 68.81 85.92 -104.96
C LEU A 233 69.82 87.08 -104.92
N ASP A 234 70.32 87.46 -103.75
CA ASP A 234 71.36 88.50 -103.57
C ASP A 234 72.61 88.18 -104.44
N THR A 235 72.94 86.89 -104.59
CA THR A 235 74.04 86.40 -105.46
C THR A 235 73.68 86.44 -106.96
N ALA A 236 72.40 86.30 -107.31
CA ALA A 236 71.91 86.42 -108.68
C ALA A 236 71.79 87.89 -109.11
N GLU A 237 71.27 88.78 -108.24
CA GLU A 237 71.29 90.23 -108.42
C GLU A 237 72.72 90.74 -108.62
N LYS A 238 73.69 90.32 -107.79
CA LYS A 238 75.10 90.63 -108.00
C LYS A 238 75.63 90.22 -109.38
N LYS A 239 75.10 89.14 -109.98
CA LYS A 239 75.49 88.70 -111.34
C LYS A 239 74.71 89.41 -112.46
N MET A 240 73.49 89.87 -112.19
CA MET A 240 72.69 90.70 -113.10
C MET A 240 73.28 92.11 -113.19
N LEU A 241 73.51 92.75 -112.04
CA LEU A 241 74.16 94.07 -111.93
C LEU A 241 75.57 94.07 -112.53
N LEU A 242 76.31 92.94 -112.48
CA LEU A 242 77.61 92.82 -113.16
C LEU A 242 77.53 92.85 -114.69
N LYS A 243 76.35 92.60 -115.28
CA LYS A 243 76.11 92.74 -116.74
C LYS A 243 75.58 94.13 -117.09
N GLU A 244 74.68 94.68 -116.27
CA GLU A 244 74.08 96.01 -116.48
C GLU A 244 75.15 97.13 -116.42
N VAL A 245 76.06 97.08 -115.43
CA VAL A 245 77.02 98.15 -115.10
C VAL A 245 78.18 98.26 -116.12
N LYS A 246 78.15 97.51 -117.23
CA LYS A 246 79.19 97.58 -118.28
C LYS A 246 78.87 98.58 -119.41
N MET A 247 77.74 99.29 -119.35
CA MET A 247 77.38 100.35 -120.30
C MET A 247 77.08 101.68 -119.61
N SER A 248 77.60 102.77 -120.20
CA SER A 248 77.35 104.18 -119.85
C SER A 248 78.00 104.76 -118.58
N LYS A 249 78.30 106.06 -118.64
CA LYS A 249 79.05 106.86 -117.64
C LYS A 249 78.15 107.95 -117.01
N SER A 250 78.70 108.58 -115.96
CA SER A 250 78.33 109.89 -115.36
C SER A 250 77.14 109.90 -114.38
N LYS A 251 76.96 110.89 -113.50
CA LYS A 251 77.85 111.74 -112.63
C LYS A 251 76.89 112.66 -111.81
N THR A 252 77.31 113.17 -110.65
CA THR A 252 76.58 114.17 -109.80
C THR A 252 75.47 113.51 -108.92
N VAL A 253 75.35 113.61 -107.58
CA VAL A 253 75.63 114.64 -106.52
C VAL A 253 74.50 115.68 -106.40
N PRO A 254 74.13 116.25 -105.21
CA PRO A 254 74.50 115.95 -103.81
C PRO A 254 73.34 115.25 -103.03
N GLU A 255 73.15 115.21 -101.70
CA GLU A 255 73.94 115.61 -100.49
C GLU A 255 73.86 114.43 -99.46
N SER A 256 73.56 114.46 -98.14
CA SER A 256 73.16 115.43 -97.09
C SER A 256 73.80 115.05 -95.71
N ARG A 257 73.33 115.59 -94.57
CA ARG A 257 73.94 115.39 -93.23
C ARG A 257 72.91 115.38 -92.08
N HIS A 258 73.22 114.61 -91.02
CA HIS A 258 73.36 115.00 -89.59
C HIS A 258 73.69 113.70 -88.81
N GLU A 259 74.88 113.45 -88.24
CA GLU A 259 75.69 114.14 -87.22
C GLU A 259 75.29 113.85 -85.73
N ARG A 260 75.82 112.72 -85.22
CA ARG A 260 76.45 112.51 -83.88
C ARG A 260 75.61 112.38 -82.58
N TYR A 261 76.30 111.80 -81.58
CA TYR A 261 76.10 111.88 -80.11
C TYR A 261 74.91 111.12 -79.48
N SER A 262 74.96 110.59 -78.24
CA SER A 262 76.09 110.28 -77.31
C SER A 262 75.65 109.21 -76.27
N LEU A 263 76.58 108.73 -75.43
CA LEU A 263 76.34 107.74 -74.37
C LEU A 263 75.77 108.35 -73.07
N ARG A 264 74.67 107.75 -72.55
CA ARG A 264 74.14 107.88 -71.17
C ARG A 264 73.05 106.78 -71.01
N SER A 265 73.10 105.72 -70.20
CA SER A 265 73.62 105.39 -68.84
C SER A 265 72.53 105.39 -67.73
N MET A 266 72.52 104.27 -66.98
CA MET A 266 71.89 103.99 -65.66
C MET A 266 70.37 103.67 -65.51
N LEU A 267 70.14 102.43 -65.00
CA LEU A 267 69.26 102.01 -63.87
C LEU A 267 67.72 102.26 -63.96
N SER A 268 66.83 101.36 -63.52
CA SER A 268 66.82 100.41 -62.38
C SER A 268 66.26 99.01 -62.77
N ARG A 269 66.63 97.88 -62.13
CA ARG A 269 66.23 97.32 -60.80
C ARG A 269 64.71 97.16 -60.63
N HIS A 270 64.14 96.03 -60.18
CA HIS A 270 64.59 94.65 -59.85
C HIS A 270 63.36 93.68 -59.99
N HIS A 271 63.34 92.35 -59.82
CA HIS A 271 64.23 91.31 -59.24
C HIS A 271 64.70 90.32 -60.36
N LYS A 272 65.10 89.03 -60.28
CA LYS A 272 65.12 87.90 -59.29
C LYS A 272 63.75 87.31 -58.90
N SER A 273 63.58 86.09 -58.35
CA SER A 273 64.17 84.71 -58.51
C SER A 273 63.41 83.78 -57.51
N LYS A 274 63.25 82.44 -57.64
CA LYS A 274 64.20 81.31 -57.85
C LYS A 274 65.31 81.22 -56.77
N PRO A 275 65.83 80.02 -56.37
CA PRO A 275 65.75 78.70 -57.04
C PRO A 275 64.89 77.62 -56.32
N GLU A 276 65.40 76.39 -56.12
CA GLU A 276 64.68 75.11 -55.84
C GLU A 276 65.38 74.18 -54.79
N GLN A 277 64.83 72.96 -54.55
CA GLN A 277 65.41 71.74 -53.89
C GLN A 277 65.44 71.70 -52.34
N LEU A 278 65.51 70.55 -51.60
CA LEU A 278 65.20 69.11 -51.82
C LEU A 278 65.11 68.34 -50.45
N GLU A 279 64.79 67.02 -50.50
CA GLU A 279 65.20 65.93 -49.57
C GLU A 279 64.65 65.80 -48.12
N LEU A 280 63.73 64.81 -47.97
CA LEU A 280 63.80 63.58 -47.12
C LEU A 280 64.06 63.59 -45.59
N LYS A 281 63.35 62.64 -44.92
CA LYS A 281 63.64 61.96 -43.63
C LYS A 281 63.52 62.80 -42.32
N GLU A 282 63.08 62.27 -41.16
CA GLU A 282 62.36 61.02 -40.79
C GLU A 282 61.73 61.16 -39.38
N GLU A 283 61.01 60.13 -38.92
CA GLU A 283 60.67 59.79 -37.51
C GLU A 283 59.86 60.73 -36.57
N GLN A 284 58.58 60.34 -36.40
CA GLN A 284 57.88 60.02 -35.13
C GLN A 284 57.63 61.02 -33.97
N CYS A 285 56.35 61.05 -33.57
CA CYS A 285 55.82 61.05 -32.19
C CYS A 285 56.08 62.22 -31.22
N THR A 286 55.07 63.09 -31.02
CA THR A 286 54.15 63.02 -29.85
C THR A 286 53.07 64.13 -29.88
N ALA A 287 52.03 63.97 -29.05
CA ALA A 287 51.09 64.99 -28.54
C ALA A 287 50.18 65.77 -29.52
N SER A 288 48.86 65.55 -29.34
CA SER A 288 47.74 66.44 -29.68
C SER A 288 47.55 67.52 -28.58
N PRO A 289 46.82 68.65 -28.75
CA PRO A 289 46.13 69.20 -29.94
C PRO A 289 46.57 70.65 -30.30
N PHE A 290 45.80 71.29 -31.19
CA PHE A 290 46.02 72.62 -31.80
C PHE A 290 45.55 73.82 -30.95
N SER A 291 46.25 74.96 -31.14
CA SER A 291 45.79 76.36 -31.12
C SER A 291 45.17 77.07 -29.90
N GLN A 292 45.99 78.01 -29.38
CA GLN A 292 45.74 79.47 -29.30
C GLN A 292 44.72 80.06 -28.29
N GLN A 293 45.30 80.72 -27.27
CA GLN A 293 45.12 82.16 -26.95
C GLN A 293 43.89 82.88 -27.54
N SER A 294 43.15 83.72 -26.79
CA SER A 294 43.77 84.83 -26.05
C SER A 294 42.82 85.64 -25.13
N ILE A 295 43.40 86.09 -24.01
CA ILE A 295 43.19 87.38 -23.31
C ILE A 295 41.82 87.63 -22.61
N ILE A 296 41.94 88.16 -21.39
CA ILE A 296 40.86 88.44 -20.43
C ILE A 296 40.34 89.88 -20.60
N THR A 297 39.03 90.09 -20.45
CA THR A 297 38.43 91.32 -19.86
C THR A 297 37.12 90.92 -19.16
N GLU A 298 36.75 91.65 -18.10
CA GLU A 298 35.72 91.26 -17.14
C GLU A 298 34.28 91.37 -17.70
N GLY A 299 33.36 90.51 -17.22
CA GLY A 299 31.91 90.73 -17.36
C GLY A 299 31.06 89.55 -17.86
N SER A 300 31.07 88.38 -17.20
CA SER A 300 30.06 87.31 -17.41
C SER A 300 30.05 86.24 -16.31
N GLN A 301 29.92 86.63 -15.04
CA GLN A 301 29.83 85.68 -13.91
C GLN A 301 28.47 84.94 -13.82
N GLU A 302 27.55 85.23 -14.74
CA GLU A 302 26.18 84.72 -14.79
C GLU A 302 26.01 83.63 -15.88
N PHE A 303 26.80 83.68 -16.96
CA PHE A 303 26.73 82.72 -18.08
C PHE A 303 27.39 81.36 -17.77
N ASP A 304 28.58 81.36 -17.14
CA ASP A 304 29.23 80.11 -16.66
C ASP A 304 28.38 79.40 -15.60
N LEU A 305 27.61 80.16 -14.81
CA LEU A 305 26.68 79.62 -13.82
C LEU A 305 25.48 78.98 -14.51
N ALA A 306 24.90 79.63 -15.52
CA ALA A 306 23.80 79.07 -16.31
C ALA A 306 24.20 77.78 -17.05
N ALA A 307 25.43 77.68 -17.56
CA ALA A 307 25.95 76.44 -18.16
C ALA A 307 26.05 75.29 -17.13
N ASN A 308 26.64 75.54 -15.95
CA ASN A 308 26.68 74.56 -14.86
C ASN A 308 25.29 74.14 -14.37
N ILE A 309 24.33 75.07 -14.32
CA ILE A 309 22.94 74.78 -13.94
C ILE A 309 22.29 73.87 -14.99
N GLY A 310 22.48 74.13 -16.28
CA GLY A 310 21.96 73.27 -17.35
C GLY A 310 22.55 71.85 -17.36
N GLU A 311 23.86 71.71 -17.11
CA GLU A 311 24.49 70.39 -16.94
C GLU A 311 23.96 69.66 -15.69
N LEU A 312 23.74 70.37 -14.59
CA LEU A 312 23.16 69.82 -13.36
C LEU A 312 21.69 69.41 -13.54
N GLU A 313 20.87 70.22 -14.23
CA GLU A 313 19.49 69.87 -14.56
C GLU A 313 19.42 68.64 -15.48
N GLY A 314 20.28 68.56 -16.49
CA GLY A 314 20.39 67.38 -17.36
C GLY A 314 20.84 66.12 -16.60
N TRP A 315 21.77 66.25 -15.66
CA TRP A 315 22.17 65.14 -14.78
C TRP A 315 21.03 64.71 -13.84
N VAL A 316 20.32 65.68 -13.24
CA VAL A 316 19.15 65.40 -12.38
C VAL A 316 18.03 64.72 -13.18
N GLN A 317 17.77 65.12 -14.43
CA GLN A 317 16.81 64.44 -15.30
C GLN A 317 17.26 63.01 -15.62
N CYS A 318 18.50 62.80 -16.06
CA CYS A 318 19.04 61.47 -16.37
C CYS A 318 19.00 60.52 -15.15
N GLU A 319 19.37 61.00 -13.96
CA GLU A 319 19.30 60.22 -12.72
C GLU A 319 17.84 59.98 -12.29
N THR A 320 16.93 60.92 -12.54
CA THR A 320 15.48 60.76 -12.29
C THR A 320 14.85 59.71 -13.21
N GLU A 321 15.13 59.75 -14.52
CA GLU A 321 14.69 58.73 -15.50
C GLU A 321 15.22 57.34 -15.13
N LYS A 322 16.45 57.27 -14.64
CA LYS A 322 17.07 56.05 -14.11
C LYS A 322 16.38 55.54 -12.84
N TYR A 323 15.99 56.41 -11.91
CA TYR A 323 15.16 56.02 -10.76
C TYR A 323 13.75 55.59 -11.16
N ILE A 324 13.10 56.28 -12.11
CA ILE A 324 11.79 55.90 -12.67
C ILE A 324 11.88 54.50 -13.27
N SER A 325 12.83 54.26 -14.17
CA SER A 325 13.06 52.95 -14.80
C SER A 325 13.27 51.82 -13.78
N VAL A 326 13.99 52.11 -12.69
CA VAL A 326 14.28 51.16 -11.60
C VAL A 326 13.07 50.94 -10.66
N VAL A 327 12.09 51.84 -10.64
CA VAL A 327 10.81 51.66 -9.93
C VAL A 327 9.80 50.93 -10.83
N GLU A 328 9.72 51.28 -12.11
CA GLU A 328 8.87 50.62 -13.10
C GLU A 328 9.22 49.14 -13.26
N GLN A 329 10.51 48.80 -13.39
CA GLN A 329 10.96 47.40 -13.42
C GLN A 329 10.62 46.61 -12.14
N ARG A 330 10.60 47.26 -10.96
CA ARG A 330 10.17 46.60 -9.71
C ARG A 330 8.67 46.36 -9.72
N HIS A 331 7.88 47.37 -10.08
CA HIS A 331 6.43 47.23 -10.18
C HIS A 331 6.03 46.18 -11.22
N GLU A 332 6.71 46.11 -12.37
CA GLU A 332 6.48 45.06 -13.37
C GLU A 332 6.76 43.66 -12.81
N VAL A 333 7.90 43.47 -12.14
CA VAL A 333 8.25 42.18 -11.51
C VAL A 333 7.28 41.81 -10.38
N GLU A 334 6.85 42.77 -9.55
CA GLU A 334 5.88 42.54 -8.48
C GLU A 334 4.49 42.22 -9.04
N VAL A 335 4.00 42.96 -10.03
CA VAL A 335 2.71 42.71 -10.71
C VAL A 335 2.72 41.35 -11.39
N ASN A 336 3.80 40.98 -12.08
CA ASN A 336 3.95 39.65 -12.69
C ASN A 336 4.00 38.52 -11.64
N ALA A 337 4.64 38.75 -10.49
CA ALA A 337 4.63 37.79 -9.37
C ALA A 337 3.23 37.62 -8.76
N PHE A 338 2.45 38.70 -8.62
CA PHE A 338 1.05 38.61 -8.21
C PHE A 338 0.15 37.93 -9.27
N ALA A 339 0.41 38.17 -10.55
CA ALA A 339 -0.31 37.53 -11.66
C ALA A 339 -0.08 36.01 -11.67
N GLU A 340 1.17 35.54 -11.55
CA GLU A 340 1.46 34.10 -11.41
C GLU A 340 0.87 33.51 -10.10
N GLN A 341 0.85 34.27 -9.00
CA GLN A 341 0.21 33.80 -7.77
C GLN A 341 -1.32 33.66 -7.89
N LEU A 342 -1.96 34.42 -8.79
CA LEU A 342 -3.38 34.23 -9.17
C LEU A 342 -3.51 33.03 -10.12
N ARG A 343 -2.67 32.95 -11.16
CA ARG A 343 -2.64 31.85 -12.13
C ARG A 343 -2.53 30.47 -11.45
N LEU A 344 -1.63 30.33 -10.48
CA LEU A 344 -1.46 29.12 -9.66
C LEU A 344 -2.64 28.81 -8.73
N LYS A 345 -3.41 29.84 -8.29
CA LYS A 345 -4.64 29.62 -7.52
C LYS A 345 -5.77 29.15 -8.43
N ASP A 346 -5.89 29.70 -9.63
CA ASP A 346 -6.90 29.32 -10.60
C ASP A 346 -6.64 27.90 -11.16
N GLU A 347 -5.39 27.55 -11.49
CA GLU A 347 -5.00 26.16 -11.81
C GLU A 347 -5.38 25.19 -10.67
N LYS A 348 -5.17 25.59 -9.42
CA LYS A 348 -5.53 24.76 -8.25
C LYS A 348 -7.04 24.66 -8.04
N LEU A 349 -7.80 25.73 -8.28
CA LEU A 349 -9.27 25.72 -8.25
C LEU A 349 -9.85 24.87 -9.38
N GLU A 350 -9.24 24.90 -10.57
CA GLU A 350 -9.60 24.05 -11.69
C GLU A 350 -9.28 22.57 -11.39
N ALA A 351 -8.12 22.25 -10.82
CA ALA A 351 -7.80 20.90 -10.37
C ALA A 351 -8.83 20.37 -9.34
N PHE A 352 -9.29 21.20 -8.40
CA PHE A 352 -10.37 20.83 -7.48
C PHE A 352 -11.72 20.60 -8.20
N ARG A 353 -12.06 21.39 -9.23
CA ARG A 353 -13.26 21.18 -10.06
C ARG A 353 -13.20 19.86 -10.82
N TRP A 354 -12.06 19.55 -11.45
CA TRP A 354 -11.84 18.28 -12.14
C TRP A 354 -11.91 17.09 -11.18
N HIS A 355 -11.33 17.19 -9.99
CA HIS A 355 -11.41 16.14 -8.97
C HIS A 355 -12.86 15.91 -8.50
N SER A 356 -13.62 16.99 -8.23
CA SER A 356 -15.04 16.90 -7.86
C SER A 356 -15.85 16.23 -8.97
N MET A 357 -15.70 16.65 -10.22
CA MET A 357 -16.45 16.08 -11.34
C MET A 357 -16.07 14.61 -11.61
N SER A 358 -14.81 14.22 -11.41
CA SER A 358 -14.38 12.82 -11.46
C SER A 358 -15.05 11.98 -10.38
N MET A 359 -15.13 12.51 -9.14
CA MET A 359 -15.79 11.84 -8.03
C MET A 359 -17.31 11.74 -8.23
N ASP A 360 -17.96 12.76 -8.82
CA ASP A 360 -19.38 12.72 -9.18
C ASP A 360 -19.68 11.65 -10.25
N ILE A 361 -18.77 11.46 -11.22
CA ILE A 361 -18.88 10.42 -12.26
C ILE A 361 -18.70 9.03 -11.65
N GLU A 362 -17.71 8.85 -10.77
CA GLU A 362 -17.49 7.59 -10.06
C GLU A 362 -18.65 7.23 -9.12
N MET A 363 -19.18 8.22 -8.38
CA MET A 363 -20.37 8.05 -7.54
C MET A 363 -21.58 7.59 -8.36
N LYS A 364 -21.84 8.21 -9.51
CA LYS A 364 -22.94 7.81 -10.41
C LYS A 364 -22.74 6.40 -10.97
N ARG A 365 -21.50 6.03 -11.32
CA ARG A 365 -21.15 4.67 -11.78
C ARG A 365 -21.38 3.62 -10.68
N LEU A 366 -20.97 3.92 -9.45
CA LEU A 366 -21.18 3.03 -8.30
C LEU A 366 -22.67 2.92 -7.94
N HIS A 367 -23.42 4.03 -8.01
CA HIS A 367 -24.86 4.01 -7.78
C HIS A 367 -25.59 3.12 -8.80
N SER A 368 -25.31 3.28 -10.10
CA SER A 368 -25.87 2.45 -11.16
C SER A 368 -25.49 0.96 -11.03
N HIS A 369 -24.30 0.65 -10.49
CA HIS A 369 -23.93 -0.73 -10.19
C HIS A 369 -24.74 -1.32 -9.01
N ILE A 370 -24.97 -0.53 -7.95
CA ILE A 370 -25.83 -0.92 -6.81
C ILE A 370 -27.28 -1.12 -7.27
N GLU A 371 -27.82 -0.22 -8.09
CA GLU A 371 -29.15 -0.37 -8.69
C GLU A 371 -29.25 -1.68 -9.49
N GLY A 372 -28.23 -2.05 -10.26
CA GLY A 372 -28.17 -3.32 -10.97
C GLY A 372 -28.21 -4.53 -10.02
N LEU A 373 -27.44 -4.50 -8.93
CA LEU A 373 -27.42 -5.57 -7.93
C LEU A 373 -28.77 -5.70 -7.20
N ASP A 374 -29.51 -4.61 -6.97
CA ASP A 374 -30.87 -4.66 -6.41
C ASP A 374 -31.89 -5.27 -7.39
N HIS A 375 -31.73 -5.03 -8.70
CA HIS A 375 -32.54 -5.70 -9.73
C HIS A 375 -32.26 -7.22 -9.80
N ASP A 376 -30.99 -7.62 -9.72
CA ASP A 376 -30.63 -9.05 -9.65
C ASP A 376 -31.13 -9.69 -8.35
N LEU A 377 -31.01 -9.00 -7.21
CA LEU A 377 -31.48 -9.48 -5.90
C LEU A 377 -33.01 -9.63 -5.86
N THR A 378 -33.76 -8.72 -6.47
CA THR A 378 -35.24 -8.81 -6.55
C THR A 378 -35.69 -9.90 -7.51
N ASN A 379 -35.00 -10.08 -8.65
CA ASN A 379 -35.20 -11.20 -9.57
C ASN A 379 -34.93 -12.56 -8.88
N LEU A 380 -33.81 -12.69 -8.16
CA LEU A 380 -33.48 -13.91 -7.39
C LEU A 380 -34.51 -14.19 -6.29
N LYS A 381 -34.99 -13.18 -5.57
CA LYS A 381 -36.09 -13.33 -4.60
C LYS A 381 -37.38 -13.82 -5.26
N GLN A 382 -37.75 -13.28 -6.43
CA GLN A 382 -38.91 -13.74 -7.19
C GLN A 382 -38.77 -15.19 -7.69
N GLN A 383 -37.57 -15.57 -8.15
CA GLN A 383 -37.28 -16.96 -8.56
C GLN A 383 -37.32 -17.92 -7.38
N ASN A 384 -36.75 -17.55 -6.23
CA ASN A 384 -36.79 -18.37 -5.02
C ASN A 384 -38.24 -18.58 -4.53
N HIS A 385 -39.06 -17.52 -4.50
CA HIS A 385 -40.47 -17.64 -4.11
C HIS A 385 -41.30 -18.49 -5.09
N LYS A 386 -40.94 -18.48 -6.39
CA LYS A 386 -41.50 -19.41 -7.37
C LYS A 386 -41.10 -20.87 -7.07
N LEU A 387 -39.85 -21.12 -6.69
CA LEU A 387 -39.39 -22.46 -6.28
C LEU A 387 -40.07 -22.92 -4.98
N GLU A 388 -40.21 -22.06 -3.98
CA GLU A 388 -40.97 -22.32 -2.74
C GLU A 388 -42.41 -22.77 -3.06
N SER A 389 -43.11 -22.06 -3.97
CA SER A 389 -44.46 -22.43 -4.38
C SER A 389 -44.54 -23.80 -5.08
N LEU A 390 -43.51 -24.15 -5.86
CA LEU A 390 -43.42 -25.46 -6.53
C LEU A 390 -43.11 -26.58 -5.53
N LEU A 391 -42.24 -26.33 -4.54
CA LEU A 391 -41.95 -27.28 -3.47
C LEU A 391 -43.18 -27.54 -2.60
N PHE A 392 -43.91 -26.50 -2.21
CA PHE A 392 -45.16 -26.63 -1.45
C PHE A 392 -46.23 -27.45 -2.20
N ASN A 393 -46.36 -27.24 -3.50
CA ASN A 393 -47.26 -28.04 -4.35
C ASN A 393 -46.81 -29.51 -4.41
N ARG A 394 -45.51 -29.80 -4.58
CA ARG A 394 -44.98 -31.17 -4.60
C ARG A 394 -45.08 -31.86 -3.24
N GLU A 395 -44.90 -31.14 -2.13
CA GLU A 395 -45.12 -31.66 -0.78
C GLU A 395 -46.60 -32.01 -0.57
N SER A 396 -47.52 -31.18 -1.07
CA SER A 396 -48.96 -31.45 -1.06
C SER A 396 -49.33 -32.69 -1.89
N GLU A 397 -48.77 -32.85 -3.10
CA GLU A 397 -48.92 -34.05 -3.93
C GLU A 397 -48.39 -35.32 -3.23
N LEU A 398 -47.20 -35.23 -2.62
CA LEU A 398 -46.62 -36.34 -1.85
C LEU A 398 -47.47 -36.70 -0.63
N HIS A 399 -48.07 -35.73 0.04
CA HIS A 399 -49.02 -35.96 1.13
C HIS A 399 -50.32 -36.63 0.65
N ALA A 400 -50.83 -36.29 -0.54
CA ALA A 400 -51.97 -36.96 -1.14
C ALA A 400 -51.65 -38.43 -1.48
N LEU A 401 -50.58 -38.68 -2.25
CA LEU A 401 -50.13 -40.03 -2.63
C LEU A 401 -49.81 -40.91 -1.41
N LYS A 402 -49.22 -40.34 -0.36
CA LYS A 402 -48.95 -41.03 0.92
C LYS A 402 -50.23 -41.42 1.65
N SER A 403 -51.29 -40.61 1.55
CA SER A 403 -52.60 -40.90 2.14
C SER A 403 -53.32 -42.01 1.36
N GLU A 404 -53.23 -41.98 0.03
CA GLU A 404 -53.77 -43.02 -0.86
C GLU A 404 -53.06 -44.38 -0.66
N LEU A 405 -51.73 -44.37 -0.51
CA LEU A 405 -50.95 -45.57 -0.14
C LEU A 405 -51.31 -46.12 1.25
N GLN A 406 -51.68 -45.27 2.21
CA GLN A 406 -52.15 -45.73 3.52
C GLN A 406 -53.54 -46.38 3.47
N LEU A 407 -54.39 -46.01 2.51
CA LEU A 407 -55.71 -46.62 2.32
C LEU A 407 -55.63 -48.01 1.64
N ASN A 408 -54.62 -48.22 0.78
CA ASN A 408 -54.52 -49.38 -0.11
C ASN A 408 -53.64 -50.54 0.41
N THR A 409 -53.40 -50.66 1.72
CA THR A 409 -52.56 -51.74 2.31
C THR A 409 -53.36 -52.84 3.00
N PRO A 410 -53.55 -54.03 2.38
CA PRO A 410 -54.15 -55.18 3.05
C PRO A 410 -53.16 -55.84 4.03
N LYS A 411 -53.68 -56.36 5.14
CA LYS A 411 -52.88 -57.12 6.13
C LYS A 411 -52.62 -58.54 5.62
N SER A 412 -51.36 -58.94 5.50
CA SER A 412 -50.99 -60.37 5.51
C SER A 412 -49.55 -60.61 5.98
N GLN A 413 -49.12 -61.87 5.99
CA GLN A 413 -47.98 -62.40 6.77
C GLN A 413 -46.79 -62.79 5.87
N LYS A 414 -45.69 -63.24 6.53
CA LYS A 414 -44.60 -64.13 6.07
C LYS A 414 -44.67 -64.64 4.60
N GLU A 415 -43.57 -64.72 3.86
CA GLU A 415 -42.46 -65.63 4.18
C GLU A 415 -41.08 -65.10 3.69
N LYS A 416 -40.24 -65.91 3.00
CA LYS A 416 -38.83 -65.62 2.72
C LYS A 416 -38.41 -65.80 1.24
N ASP A 417 -37.12 -65.51 1.02
CA ASP A 417 -36.13 -66.16 0.13
C ASP A 417 -35.86 -65.57 -1.27
N GLU A 418 -34.58 -65.18 -1.41
CA GLU A 418 -33.64 -65.30 -2.54
C GLU A 418 -33.70 -64.47 -3.87
N GLU A 419 -32.51 -63.88 -4.12
CA GLU A 419 -31.80 -63.58 -5.40
C GLU A 419 -32.18 -62.43 -6.37
N GLN A 420 -31.12 -61.65 -6.67
CA GLN A 420 -30.71 -61.00 -7.94
C GLN A 420 -31.72 -60.25 -8.84
N GLU A 421 -31.55 -58.92 -8.97
CA GLU A 421 -30.92 -58.33 -10.18
C GLU A 421 -30.51 -56.85 -10.02
N VAL A 422 -29.52 -56.41 -10.81
CA VAL A 422 -29.00 -55.03 -10.94
C VAL A 422 -28.50 -54.91 -12.40
N PRO A 423 -28.97 -53.97 -13.25
CA PRO A 423 -28.68 -52.54 -13.09
C PRO A 423 -29.81 -51.57 -13.51
N SER A 424 -29.76 -50.26 -13.19
CA SER A 424 -29.13 -49.27 -14.09
C SER A 424 -28.95 -47.87 -13.49
N LYS A 425 -27.98 -47.14 -14.06
CA LYS A 425 -27.53 -45.79 -13.67
C LYS A 425 -28.64 -44.73 -13.74
N ALA A 426 -28.62 -43.81 -12.77
CA ALA A 426 -28.97 -42.40 -12.98
C ALA A 426 -27.97 -41.52 -12.22
N MET A 427 -27.44 -40.47 -12.88
CA MET A 427 -26.36 -39.62 -12.38
C MET A 427 -26.93 -38.29 -11.88
N VAL A 428 -26.75 -37.98 -10.58
CA VAL A 428 -27.06 -36.65 -10.02
C VAL A 428 -25.95 -36.25 -9.05
N LEU A 429 -25.27 -35.14 -9.34
CA LEU A 429 -24.28 -34.55 -8.45
C LEU A 429 -24.95 -33.77 -7.31
N ALA A 430 -24.39 -33.84 -6.10
CA ALA A 430 -24.84 -33.08 -4.93
C ALA A 430 -23.75 -32.11 -4.43
N VAL A 431 -23.25 -31.24 -5.32
CA VAL A 431 -22.33 -30.16 -4.93
C VAL A 431 -23.09 -29.14 -4.07
N GLN A 432 -22.94 -29.26 -2.75
CA GLN A 432 -23.14 -28.14 -1.84
C GLN A 432 -21.84 -27.34 -1.73
N SER A 433 -21.88 -26.05 -2.05
CA SER A 433 -20.96 -25.08 -1.46
C SER A 433 -21.78 -24.00 -0.74
N PRO A 434 -21.32 -23.51 0.42
CA PRO A 434 -22.12 -22.59 1.24
C PRO A 434 -21.81 -21.13 0.89
N ASP A 435 -22.65 -20.24 1.38
CA ASP A 435 -22.15 -18.99 1.96
C ASP A 435 -22.80 -18.70 3.31
N LYS A 436 -22.15 -17.85 4.10
CA LYS A 436 -22.65 -17.37 5.41
C LYS A 436 -22.61 -15.86 5.44
N ASP A 437 -23.77 -15.24 5.56
CA ASP A 437 -23.86 -13.87 6.06
C ASP A 437 -24.19 -13.84 7.56
N PHE A 438 -23.75 -12.76 8.20
CA PHE A 438 -23.94 -12.50 9.62
C PHE A 438 -25.18 -11.63 9.86
N GLU A 439 -25.93 -11.90 10.94
CA GLU A 439 -26.70 -10.88 11.63
C GLU A 439 -26.50 -10.98 13.15
N ASP A 440 -26.33 -9.82 13.80
CA ASP A 440 -26.19 -9.69 15.25
C ASP A 440 -27.55 -9.71 15.95
N LYS A 441 -27.81 -10.72 16.80
CA LYS A 441 -28.90 -10.67 17.81
C LYS A 441 -28.50 -11.23 19.19
N LYS A 442 -27.72 -10.40 19.89
CA LYS A 442 -27.93 -9.93 21.27
C LYS A 442 -28.57 -10.87 22.33
N ASP A 443 -27.79 -11.14 23.38
CA ASP A 443 -28.16 -11.38 24.80
C ASP A 443 -29.44 -12.18 25.15
N VAL A 444 -29.28 -13.47 25.48
CA VAL A 444 -29.87 -14.07 26.69
C VAL A 444 -28.87 -15.06 27.31
N VAL A 445 -28.63 -14.97 28.62
CA VAL A 445 -27.85 -15.96 29.38
C VAL A 445 -28.81 -17.02 29.94
N SER A 446 -28.51 -18.29 29.70
CA SER A 446 -28.97 -19.41 30.53
C SER A 446 -27.80 -20.36 30.78
N VAL A 447 -27.55 -20.66 32.05
CA VAL A 447 -26.49 -21.59 32.49
C VAL A 447 -26.95 -23.04 32.28
N GLY A 448 -26.02 -23.91 31.88
CA GLY A 448 -26.27 -25.32 31.65
C GLY A 448 -24.96 -26.11 31.61
N GLU A 449 -24.36 -26.31 32.77
CA GLU A 449 -23.24 -27.25 32.90
C GLU A 449 -23.73 -28.69 32.75
N GLU A 450 -23.07 -29.48 31.91
CA GLU A 450 -22.84 -30.88 32.24
C GLU A 450 -21.48 -31.33 31.69
N CYS A 451 -20.74 -32.09 32.50
CA CYS A 451 -19.34 -32.43 32.28
C CYS A 451 -19.14 -33.96 32.35
N SER A 452 -17.96 -34.42 31.88
CA SER A 452 -17.41 -35.74 32.15
C SER A 452 -18.12 -36.96 31.54
N ARG A 453 -17.56 -37.46 30.42
CA ARG A 453 -16.64 -38.62 30.46
C ARG A 453 -16.19 -39.07 29.06
N LYS A 454 -14.87 -39.26 28.90
CA LYS A 454 -14.35 -40.42 28.17
C LYS A 454 -13.31 -41.11 29.06
N LYS A 455 -13.30 -42.44 28.99
CA LYS A 455 -12.43 -43.32 29.76
C LYS A 455 -11.59 -44.13 28.77
N ASP A 456 -10.43 -44.58 29.22
CA ASP A 456 -9.38 -45.16 28.38
C ASP A 456 -9.82 -46.48 27.72
N ILE A 457 -9.39 -46.68 26.48
CA ILE A 457 -9.20 -48.01 25.89
C ILE A 457 -7.84 -47.99 25.21
N VAL A 458 -6.94 -48.88 25.66
CA VAL A 458 -5.63 -49.09 25.05
C VAL A 458 -5.77 -50.04 23.86
N SER A 459 -5.22 -49.63 22.72
CA SER A 459 -4.76 -50.53 21.66
C SER A 459 -3.50 -49.90 21.08
N GLY A 460 -2.41 -50.66 20.99
CA GLY A 460 -1.08 -50.11 20.70
C GLY A 460 -0.61 -50.43 19.29
N GLU A 461 -0.15 -49.40 18.58
CA GLU A 461 0.77 -49.54 17.45
C GLU A 461 1.91 -48.53 17.60
N ASN A 462 3.15 -48.99 17.43
CA ASN A 462 4.35 -48.19 17.65
C ASN A 462 4.64 -47.28 16.44
N ILE A 463 4.05 -46.09 16.42
CA ILE A 463 4.55 -44.99 15.59
C ILE A 463 5.54 -44.18 16.42
N SER A 464 6.81 -44.21 15.99
CA SER A 464 7.88 -43.38 16.56
C SER A 464 7.55 -41.90 16.36
N SER A 465 6.96 -41.31 17.40
CA SER A 465 6.53 -39.92 17.42
C SER A 465 7.57 -39.10 18.19
N SER A 466 8.34 -38.31 17.44
CA SER A 466 9.08 -37.20 18.03
C SER A 466 8.09 -36.30 18.78
N SER A 467 8.47 -35.84 19.97
CA SER A 467 7.62 -35.12 20.94
C SER A 467 7.29 -33.69 20.49
N SER A 468 6.65 -33.57 19.33
CA SER A 468 6.25 -32.32 18.71
C SER A 468 5.08 -31.70 19.47
N TRP A 469 5.40 -30.94 20.52
CA TRP A 469 4.46 -30.10 21.26
C TRP A 469 3.71 -29.19 20.28
N LYS A 470 2.44 -29.53 20.02
CA LYS A 470 1.63 -28.88 18.98
C LYS A 470 0.98 -27.63 19.55
N MET A 471 1.52 -26.48 19.16
CA MET A 471 1.09 -25.16 19.59
C MET A 471 -0.43 -24.94 19.38
N ASP A 472 -1.12 -24.55 20.45
CA ASP A 472 -2.58 -24.37 20.51
C ASP A 472 -3.14 -23.37 19.46
N LEU A 473 -4.42 -23.49 19.13
CA LEU A 473 -5.10 -22.65 18.14
C LEU A 473 -5.17 -21.18 18.55
N HIS A 474 -5.41 -20.87 19.84
CA HIS A 474 -5.37 -19.47 20.32
C HIS A 474 -3.92 -18.96 20.35
N ALA A 475 -2.95 -19.82 20.71
CA ALA A 475 -1.53 -19.51 20.60
C ALA A 475 -1.14 -19.13 19.16
N LEU A 476 -1.53 -19.94 18.19
CA LEU A 476 -1.29 -19.71 16.77
C LEU A 476 -1.99 -18.43 16.27
N GLY A 477 -3.23 -18.19 16.72
CA GLY A 477 -3.99 -16.97 16.42
C GLY A 477 -3.31 -15.69 16.93
N VAL A 478 -2.83 -15.66 18.17
CA VAL A 478 -2.07 -14.53 18.72
C VAL A 478 -0.76 -14.33 17.95
N PHE A 479 -0.02 -15.40 17.67
CA PHE A 479 1.23 -15.35 16.92
C PHE A 479 1.05 -14.74 15.51
N TYR A 480 0.04 -15.15 14.75
CA TYR A 480 -0.25 -14.57 13.44
C TYR A 480 -0.63 -13.09 13.51
N LYS A 481 -1.38 -12.66 14.54
CA LYS A 481 -1.75 -11.24 14.71
C LYS A 481 -0.54 -10.37 15.09
N ILE A 482 0.37 -10.87 15.92
CA ILE A 482 1.66 -10.21 16.21
C ILE A 482 2.55 -10.15 14.95
N LYS A 483 2.60 -11.22 14.14
CA LYS A 483 3.31 -11.24 12.86
C LYS A 483 2.73 -10.23 11.86
N ARG A 484 1.40 -10.11 11.79
CA ARG A 484 0.69 -9.12 10.94
C ARG A 484 0.96 -7.68 11.38
N LEU A 485 0.98 -7.39 12.70
CA LEU A 485 1.40 -6.09 13.23
C LEU A 485 2.82 -5.72 12.79
N LYS A 486 3.79 -6.62 12.95
CA LYS A 486 5.17 -6.40 12.48
C LYS A 486 5.23 -6.14 10.97
N GLN A 487 4.49 -6.91 10.18
CA GLN A 487 4.46 -6.74 8.72
C GLN A 487 3.89 -5.38 8.31
N GLN A 488 2.82 -4.92 8.98
CA GLN A 488 2.22 -3.60 8.72
C GLN A 488 3.16 -2.46 9.11
N LEU A 489 3.89 -2.58 10.23
CA LEU A 489 4.87 -1.57 10.66
C LEU A 489 6.09 -1.53 9.74
N LEU A 490 6.58 -2.69 9.28
CA LEU A 490 7.67 -2.76 8.31
C LEU A 490 7.27 -2.20 6.93
N MET A 491 6.03 -2.44 6.50
CA MET A 491 5.46 -1.80 5.30
C MET A 491 5.43 -0.27 5.46
N PHE A 492 4.98 0.20 6.62
CA PHE A 492 4.89 1.62 6.95
C PHE A 492 6.27 2.32 6.96
N GLU A 493 7.27 1.70 7.59
CA GLU A 493 8.65 2.18 7.61
C GLU A 493 9.24 2.28 6.19
N ARG A 494 8.96 1.30 5.33
CA ARG A 494 9.41 1.26 3.91
C ARG A 494 8.72 2.29 3.01
N LEU A 495 7.51 2.74 3.35
CA LEU A 495 6.80 3.80 2.64
C LEU A 495 7.29 5.17 3.10
N THR A 496 7.42 5.36 4.41
CA THR A 496 7.87 6.64 5.01
C THR A 496 9.35 6.92 4.68
N GLY A 497 10.21 5.91 4.71
CA GLY A 497 11.66 6.01 4.46
C GLY A 497 12.07 6.22 3.00
N LYS A 498 11.13 6.54 2.09
CA LYS A 498 11.42 6.93 0.70
C LYS A 498 11.20 8.42 0.41
N GLN A 499 10.74 9.19 1.40
CA GLN A 499 10.21 10.55 1.21
C GLN A 499 11.18 11.63 1.71
N GLU A 500 12.41 11.60 1.20
CA GLU A 500 13.53 12.48 1.61
C GLU A 500 13.59 13.83 0.85
N SER A 501 12.59 14.16 0.02
CA SER A 501 12.60 15.38 -0.82
C SER A 501 11.37 16.26 -0.63
N CYS A 502 11.37 17.11 0.42
CA CYS A 502 10.88 18.50 0.35
C CYS A 502 11.24 19.29 1.63
N GLU A 503 10.94 20.59 1.63
CA GLU A 503 11.66 21.58 2.45
C GLU A 503 11.13 21.83 3.87
N ASN A 504 12.07 21.86 4.83
CA ASN A 504 12.26 22.84 5.92
C ASN A 504 11.12 23.25 6.88
N ARG A 505 9.86 22.84 6.70
CA ARG A 505 8.78 22.96 7.70
C ARG A 505 8.31 21.60 8.25
N GLU A 506 8.73 20.51 7.61
CA GLU A 506 8.26 19.13 7.88
C GLU A 506 9.05 18.38 8.97
N TYR A 507 10.12 18.98 9.50
CA TYR A 507 11.15 18.29 10.30
C TYR A 507 10.73 17.94 11.74
N ASP A 508 9.65 18.55 12.25
CA ASP A 508 9.13 18.27 13.60
C ASP A 508 8.11 17.12 13.59
N ASP A 509 7.13 17.15 12.68
CA ASP A 509 6.09 16.12 12.60
C ASP A 509 6.64 14.78 12.10
N LYS A 510 7.61 14.77 11.16
CA LYS A 510 8.36 13.55 10.82
C LYS A 510 9.02 12.93 12.07
N ARG A 511 9.63 13.72 12.96
CA ARG A 511 10.24 13.21 14.21
C ARG A 511 9.22 12.71 15.23
N LYS A 512 8.06 13.36 15.36
CA LYS A 512 6.93 12.84 16.17
C LYS A 512 6.44 11.49 15.65
N LEU A 513 6.34 11.35 14.32
CA LEU A 513 5.86 10.13 13.68
C LEU A 513 6.85 8.96 13.86
N TYR A 514 8.16 9.16 13.63
CA TYR A 514 9.18 8.13 13.93
C TYR A 514 9.18 7.75 15.42
N SER A 515 8.97 8.71 16.33
CA SER A 515 8.86 8.44 17.77
C SER A 515 7.62 7.60 18.11
N LEU A 516 6.49 7.83 17.43
CA LEU A 516 5.26 7.05 17.56
C LEU A 516 5.44 5.62 17.02
N VAL A 517 6.05 5.45 15.84
CA VAL A 517 6.35 4.13 15.25
C VAL A 517 7.29 3.33 16.17
N SER A 518 8.32 3.97 16.72
CA SER A 518 9.22 3.36 17.72
C SER A 518 8.48 2.91 19.00
N LEU A 519 7.60 3.77 19.54
CA LEU A 519 6.75 3.44 20.69
C LEU A 519 5.81 2.26 20.41
N VAL A 520 5.26 2.20 19.20
CA VAL A 520 4.37 1.12 18.73
C VAL A 520 5.14 -0.20 18.53
N ASN A 521 6.29 -0.19 17.85
CA ASN A 521 7.17 -1.35 17.73
C ASN A 521 7.56 -1.91 19.10
N LYS A 522 7.92 -1.03 20.04
CA LYS A 522 8.25 -1.41 21.43
C LYS A 522 7.06 -2.05 22.17
N GLN A 523 5.81 -1.75 21.79
CA GLN A 523 4.62 -2.44 22.30
C GLN A 523 4.42 -3.81 21.62
N VAL A 524 4.69 -3.95 20.31
CA VAL A 524 4.68 -5.26 19.63
C VAL A 524 5.71 -6.21 20.25
N SER A 525 6.92 -5.74 20.57
CA SER A 525 7.95 -6.55 21.25
C SER A 525 7.52 -7.02 22.64
N ARG A 526 6.78 -6.20 23.41
CA ARG A 526 6.19 -6.63 24.69
C ARG A 526 5.20 -7.77 24.49
N TYR A 527 4.25 -7.62 23.56
CA TYR A 527 3.27 -8.65 23.27
C TYR A 527 3.89 -9.94 22.75
N GLN A 528 4.95 -9.86 21.95
CA GLN A 528 5.74 -11.03 21.56
C GLN A 528 6.33 -11.74 22.78
N SER A 529 6.99 -11.01 23.68
CA SER A 529 7.59 -11.62 24.89
C SER A 529 6.55 -12.25 25.83
N LEU A 530 5.36 -11.65 25.95
CA LEU A 530 4.24 -12.24 26.71
C LEU A 530 3.72 -13.54 26.06
N GLN A 531 3.56 -13.54 24.73
CA GLN A 531 3.18 -14.70 23.93
C GLN A 531 4.22 -15.82 24.04
N GLU A 532 5.51 -15.50 24.03
CA GLU A 532 6.62 -16.44 24.19
C GLU A 532 6.65 -17.05 25.61
N LYS A 533 6.45 -16.24 26.66
CA LYS A 533 6.32 -16.75 28.03
C LYS A 533 5.09 -17.66 28.22
N ALA A 534 3.95 -17.31 27.64
CA ALA A 534 2.77 -18.17 27.66
C ALA A 534 3.03 -19.52 26.96
N ASN A 535 3.80 -19.51 25.87
CA ASN A 535 4.21 -20.73 25.17
C ASN A 535 5.19 -21.57 26.00
N ASP A 536 6.17 -20.93 26.64
CA ASP A 536 7.16 -21.60 27.48
C ASP A 536 6.51 -22.31 28.69
N ILE A 537 5.56 -21.66 29.38
CA ILE A 537 4.77 -22.30 30.45
C ILE A 537 4.01 -23.52 29.91
N CYS A 538 3.22 -23.36 28.83
CA CYS A 538 2.50 -24.48 28.21
C CYS A 538 3.42 -25.63 27.76
N LYS A 539 4.62 -25.33 27.28
CA LYS A 539 5.61 -26.33 26.85
C LYS A 539 6.21 -27.06 28.05
N ARG A 540 6.67 -26.31 29.08
CA ARG A 540 7.23 -26.89 30.31
C ARG A 540 6.21 -27.73 31.07
N MET A 541 4.92 -27.36 31.06
CA MET A 541 3.84 -28.22 31.58
C MET A 541 3.79 -29.55 30.83
N TYR A 542 3.63 -29.52 29.50
CA TYR A 542 3.52 -30.71 28.65
C TYR A 542 4.73 -31.64 28.74
N GLU A 543 5.94 -31.08 28.87
CA GLU A 543 7.20 -31.83 29.01
C GLU A 543 7.41 -32.42 30.42
N ASN A 544 6.61 -32.04 31.43
CA ASN A 544 6.74 -32.52 32.82
C ASN A 544 5.74 -33.60 33.23
N ASP A 545 4.75 -33.94 32.40
CA ASP A 545 3.69 -34.89 32.78
C ASP A 545 4.19 -36.33 32.97
N GLY A 546 5.29 -36.71 32.33
CA GLY A 546 5.69 -38.11 32.16
C GLY A 546 6.11 -38.88 33.43
N ASP A 547 6.90 -38.28 34.33
CA ASP A 547 7.71 -39.06 35.28
C ASP A 547 7.93 -38.37 36.65
N ALA A 548 6.89 -38.35 37.49
CA ALA A 548 6.97 -37.86 38.87
C ALA A 548 5.82 -38.38 39.76
N GLY A 549 6.12 -38.65 41.05
CA GLY A 549 5.12 -38.99 42.06
C GLY A 549 4.23 -37.80 42.47
N SER A 550 3.00 -38.07 42.93
CA SER A 550 1.93 -37.07 43.09
C SER A 550 2.34 -35.82 43.89
N GLY A 551 2.87 -35.98 45.10
CA GLY A 551 3.29 -34.85 45.95
C GLY A 551 4.44 -33.98 45.39
N VAL A 552 5.12 -34.42 44.33
CA VAL A 552 6.08 -33.61 43.56
C VAL A 552 5.39 -32.93 42.36
N LYS A 553 4.34 -33.55 41.80
CA LYS A 553 3.50 -32.94 40.75
C LYS A 553 2.69 -31.75 41.28
N THR A 554 2.01 -31.86 42.43
CA THR A 554 1.21 -30.76 43.01
C THR A 554 2.05 -29.49 43.19
N LYS A 555 3.25 -29.59 43.79
CA LYS A 555 4.15 -28.44 44.00
C LYS A 555 4.72 -27.82 42.72
N LYS A 556 4.91 -28.61 41.65
CA LYS A 556 5.24 -28.08 40.33
C LYS A 556 4.05 -27.33 39.73
N LEU A 557 2.84 -27.84 39.92
CA LEU A 557 1.60 -27.26 39.40
C LEU A 557 1.27 -25.92 40.10
N GLU A 558 1.43 -25.84 41.42
CA GLU A 558 1.42 -24.60 42.20
C GLU A 558 2.41 -23.57 41.65
N HIS A 559 3.64 -23.99 41.33
CA HIS A 559 4.66 -23.09 40.77
C HIS A 559 4.31 -22.58 39.37
N PHE A 560 3.79 -23.44 38.48
CA PHE A 560 3.29 -23.01 37.16
C PHE A 560 2.09 -22.08 37.26
N LEU A 561 1.21 -22.27 38.26
CA LEU A 561 0.07 -21.38 38.51
C LEU A 561 0.53 -20.00 38.98
N GLU A 562 1.50 -19.93 39.90
CA GLU A 562 2.13 -18.67 40.32
C GLU A 562 2.85 -17.98 39.15
N GLU A 563 3.63 -18.70 38.34
CA GLU A 563 4.22 -18.16 37.09
C GLU A 563 3.14 -17.60 36.14
N THR A 564 1.99 -18.27 36.05
CA THR A 564 0.86 -17.86 35.20
C THR A 564 0.15 -16.63 35.75
N PHE A 565 -0.06 -16.52 37.06
CA PHE A 565 -0.59 -15.30 37.69
C PHE A 565 0.38 -14.12 37.55
N GLN A 566 1.69 -14.33 37.71
CA GLN A 566 2.67 -13.28 37.43
C GLN A 566 2.63 -12.85 35.95
N LEU A 567 2.50 -13.80 35.02
CA LEU A 567 2.32 -13.47 33.60
C LEU A 567 1.01 -12.70 33.36
N GLN A 568 -0.10 -13.08 33.98
CA GLN A 568 -1.39 -12.38 33.91
C GLN A 568 -1.25 -10.91 34.34
N ARG A 569 -0.55 -10.64 35.45
CA ARG A 569 -0.24 -9.28 35.93
C ARG A 569 0.53 -8.49 34.88
N TYR A 570 1.53 -9.09 34.22
CA TYR A 570 2.26 -8.45 33.12
C TYR A 570 1.39 -8.21 31.88
N ILE A 571 0.41 -9.08 31.57
CA ILE A 571 -0.53 -8.91 30.45
C ILE A 571 -1.51 -7.77 30.73
N VAL A 572 -2.04 -7.67 31.95
CA VAL A 572 -2.91 -6.55 32.37
C VAL A 572 -2.14 -5.22 32.34
N ALA A 573 -0.93 -5.17 32.91
CA ALA A 573 -0.09 -3.97 32.87
C ALA A 573 0.30 -3.56 31.44
N THR A 574 0.54 -4.53 30.55
CA THR A 574 0.83 -4.26 29.14
C THR A 574 -0.41 -3.77 28.39
N GLY A 575 -1.61 -4.27 28.73
CA GLY A 575 -2.90 -3.78 28.23
C GLY A 575 -3.25 -2.37 28.70
N GLN A 576 -3.01 -2.04 29.97
CA GLN A 576 -3.12 -0.68 30.49
C GLN A 576 -2.19 0.28 29.72
N LYS A 577 -0.94 -0.14 29.48
CA LYS A 577 0.01 0.63 28.67
C LYS A 577 -0.37 0.70 27.19
N LEU A 578 -1.08 -0.29 26.66
CA LEU A 578 -1.64 -0.22 25.32
C LEU A 578 -2.69 0.90 25.22
N ILE A 579 -3.57 1.08 26.22
CA ILE A 579 -4.59 2.15 26.20
C ILE A 579 -3.93 3.54 26.09
N GLU A 580 -2.87 3.78 26.88
CA GLU A 580 -2.02 5.00 26.80
C GLU A 580 -1.47 5.22 25.38
N ILE A 581 -0.99 4.16 24.73
CA ILE A 581 -0.43 4.19 23.37
C ILE A 581 -1.53 4.33 22.31
N GLN A 582 -2.72 3.76 22.50
CA GLN A 582 -3.84 3.86 21.55
C GLN A 582 -4.37 5.29 21.43
N SER A 583 -4.35 6.07 22.51
CA SER A 583 -4.63 7.51 22.47
C SER A 583 -3.61 8.25 21.60
N LYS A 584 -2.31 7.93 21.75
CA LYS A 584 -1.21 8.52 20.97
C LYS A 584 -1.23 8.10 19.49
N ILE A 585 -1.69 6.88 19.18
CA ILE A 585 -2.00 6.43 17.82
C ILE A 585 -3.17 7.24 17.25
N ALA A 586 -4.25 7.45 18.02
CA ALA A 586 -5.43 8.15 17.55
C ALA A 586 -5.17 9.64 17.23
N SER A 587 -4.28 10.32 17.99
CA SER A 587 -3.86 11.68 17.67
C SER A 587 -2.74 11.75 16.62
N GLY A 588 -1.75 10.86 16.70
CA GLY A 588 -0.50 10.98 15.93
C GLY A 588 -0.56 10.54 14.47
N PHE A 589 -1.64 9.89 14.04
CA PHE A 589 -1.91 9.59 12.62
C PHE A 589 -2.97 10.51 11.99
N VAL A 590 -3.44 11.54 12.72
CA VAL A 590 -4.41 12.52 12.22
C VAL A 590 -3.68 13.84 11.93
N GLY A 591 -3.27 14.02 10.66
CA GLY A 591 -2.62 15.25 10.19
C GLY A 591 -1.73 15.06 8.95
N GLY A 592 -1.14 13.88 8.77
CA GLY A 592 -0.30 13.57 7.61
C GLY A 592 -1.10 13.36 6.33
N VAL A 593 -1.29 14.41 5.54
CA VAL A 593 -1.80 14.32 4.16
C VAL A 593 -0.65 13.86 3.25
N ASN A 594 -0.46 12.55 3.18
CA ASN A 594 0.40 11.91 2.18
C ASN A 594 -0.48 11.39 1.04
N ASP A 595 -0.33 11.95 -0.16
CA ASP A 595 -1.03 11.46 -1.35
C ASP A 595 -0.73 9.97 -1.57
N GLY A 596 -1.77 9.15 -1.44
CA GLY A 596 -1.72 7.70 -1.62
C GLY A 596 -1.64 6.83 -0.36
N PHE A 597 -1.51 7.38 0.87
CA PHE A 597 -1.53 6.54 2.08
C PHE A 597 -2.43 7.08 3.21
N ASP A 598 -3.53 6.36 3.47
CA ASP A 598 -4.49 6.68 4.53
C ASP A 598 -3.96 6.34 5.92
N MET A 599 -3.28 7.32 6.52
CA MET A 599 -2.73 7.27 7.88
C MET A 599 -3.79 6.91 8.94
N LYS A 600 -5.04 7.36 8.75
CA LYS A 600 -6.14 7.12 9.70
C LYS A 600 -6.56 5.65 9.66
N LYS A 601 -6.84 5.09 8.48
CA LYS A 601 -7.12 3.65 8.30
C LYS A 601 -5.97 2.77 8.81
N PHE A 602 -4.72 3.19 8.60
CA PHE A 602 -3.56 2.48 9.15
C PHE A 602 -3.56 2.48 10.69
N GLY A 603 -3.69 3.65 11.32
CA GLY A 603 -3.77 3.79 12.78
C GLY A 603 -4.95 3.01 13.39
N ASP A 604 -6.10 3.01 12.74
CA ASP A 604 -7.29 2.25 13.14
C ASP A 604 -7.08 0.73 13.03
N CYS A 605 -6.44 0.25 11.96
CA CYS A 605 -6.11 -1.16 11.76
C CYS A 605 -5.11 -1.69 12.81
N VAL A 606 -4.03 -0.92 13.06
CA VAL A 606 -3.05 -1.21 14.13
C VAL A 606 -3.75 -1.24 15.50
N ARG A 607 -4.68 -0.30 15.76
CA ARG A 607 -5.46 -0.27 17.01
C ARG A 607 -6.34 -1.52 17.18
N SER A 608 -6.94 -2.03 16.10
CA SER A 608 -7.72 -3.28 16.15
C SER A 608 -6.85 -4.49 16.48
N LEU A 609 -5.77 -4.70 15.71
CA LEU A 609 -4.90 -5.86 15.88
C LEU A 609 -4.29 -5.92 17.29
N PHE A 610 -3.95 -4.79 17.90
CA PHE A 610 -3.50 -4.78 19.30
C PHE A 610 -4.60 -5.20 20.29
N ARG A 611 -5.86 -4.76 20.12
CA ARG A 611 -6.98 -5.23 20.97
C ARG A 611 -7.21 -6.74 20.81
N GLU A 612 -7.10 -7.24 19.59
CA GLU A 612 -7.24 -8.67 19.29
C GLU A 612 -6.09 -9.52 19.86
N VAL A 613 -4.86 -8.99 19.88
CA VAL A 613 -3.71 -9.63 20.55
C VAL A 613 -3.88 -9.62 22.06
N GLN A 614 -4.29 -8.51 22.66
CA GLN A 614 -4.60 -8.41 24.09
C GLN A 614 -5.67 -9.44 24.50
N ARG A 615 -6.84 -9.42 23.84
CA ARG A 615 -7.94 -10.35 24.11
C ARG A 615 -7.57 -11.81 23.86
N GLY A 616 -6.76 -12.09 22.84
CA GLY A 616 -6.26 -13.43 22.57
C GLY A 616 -5.35 -13.95 23.70
N LEU A 617 -4.48 -13.10 24.24
CA LEU A 617 -3.61 -13.43 25.37
C LEU A 617 -4.39 -13.59 26.69
N GLU A 618 -5.40 -12.75 26.94
CA GLU A 618 -6.29 -12.87 28.10
C GLU A 618 -7.06 -14.19 28.10
N VAL A 619 -7.63 -14.59 26.95
CA VAL A 619 -8.30 -15.88 26.78
C VAL A 619 -7.34 -17.06 26.98
N ARG A 620 -6.12 -16.98 26.43
CA ARG A 620 -5.09 -18.01 26.65
C ARG A 620 -4.74 -18.18 28.11
N ILE A 621 -4.49 -17.09 28.83
CA ILE A 621 -4.12 -17.18 30.26
C ILE A 621 -5.29 -17.68 31.09
N SER A 622 -6.52 -17.21 30.83
CA SER A 622 -7.71 -17.72 31.53
C SER A 622 -7.87 -19.23 31.36
N ARG A 623 -7.53 -19.76 30.17
CA ARG A 623 -7.48 -21.20 29.91
C ARG A 623 -6.34 -21.90 30.65
N ILE A 624 -5.10 -21.38 30.59
CA ILE A 624 -3.94 -21.97 31.27
C ILE A 624 -4.18 -22.02 32.79
N ILE A 625 -4.78 -20.97 33.36
CA ILE A 625 -5.23 -20.94 34.76
C ILE A 625 -6.24 -22.06 35.03
N GLY A 626 -7.31 -22.19 34.24
CA GLY A 626 -8.29 -23.28 34.42
C GLY A 626 -7.71 -24.70 34.26
N ASP A 627 -6.80 -24.89 33.29
CA ASP A 627 -6.09 -26.15 33.05
C ASP A 627 -5.10 -26.49 34.21
N LEU A 628 -4.66 -25.50 35.00
CA LEU A 628 -3.78 -25.64 36.18
C LEU A 628 -4.55 -25.73 37.52
N GLU A 629 -5.62 -24.95 37.68
CA GLU A 629 -6.45 -24.90 38.90
C GLU A 629 -7.29 -26.17 39.05
N ALA A 630 -7.78 -26.75 37.94
CA ALA A 630 -8.63 -27.94 38.02
C ALA A 630 -7.94 -29.11 38.75
N PRO A 631 -6.74 -29.59 38.38
CA PRO A 631 -6.11 -30.69 39.10
C PRO A 631 -5.76 -30.35 40.56
N LEU A 632 -5.42 -29.09 40.88
CA LEU A 632 -5.22 -28.64 42.26
C LEU A 632 -6.51 -28.72 43.10
N ALA A 633 -7.66 -28.37 42.52
CA ALA A 633 -8.95 -28.51 43.18
C ALA A 633 -9.32 -29.99 43.41
N TRP A 634 -9.07 -30.88 42.45
CA TRP A 634 -9.25 -32.32 42.64
C TRP A 634 -8.33 -32.89 43.74
N ASP A 635 -7.06 -32.48 43.79
CA ASP A 635 -6.10 -32.93 44.80
C ASP A 635 -6.49 -32.43 46.21
N GLY A 636 -6.92 -31.17 46.32
CA GLY A 636 -7.46 -30.59 47.55
C GLY A 636 -8.73 -31.30 48.06
N MET A 637 -9.63 -31.72 47.16
CA MET A 637 -10.81 -32.51 47.52
C MET A 637 -10.48 -33.93 48.01
N ILE A 638 -9.33 -34.50 47.57
CA ILE A 638 -8.86 -35.82 48.02
C ILE A 638 -8.08 -35.71 49.34
N HIS A 639 -7.36 -34.61 49.55
CA HIS A 639 -6.52 -34.39 50.73
C HIS A 639 -7.18 -33.62 51.89
N HIS A 640 -8.47 -33.30 51.79
CA HIS A 640 -9.30 -32.91 52.94
C HIS A 640 -9.97 -34.15 53.59
N PRO A 641 -9.41 -34.74 54.65
CA PRO A 641 -10.17 -35.63 55.52
C PRO A 641 -11.27 -34.82 56.22
N THR A 642 -12.45 -35.41 56.36
CA THR A 642 -13.54 -34.84 57.16
C THR A 642 -13.14 -34.76 58.63
N THR A 643 -13.06 -33.54 59.15
CA THR A 643 -13.07 -33.21 60.59
C THR A 643 -14.49 -33.20 61.13
#